data_AF-A0A2N3T2A2-F1
#
_entry.id   AF-A0A2N3T2A2-F1
#
_cell.length_a   1.000
_cell.length_b   1.000
_cell.length_c   1.000
_cell.angle_alpha   90.00
_cell.angle_beta   90.00
_cell.angle_gamma   90.00
#
_symmetry.space_group_name_H-M   'P 1'
#
loop_
_entity.id
_entity.type
_entity.pdbx_description
1 polymer ?
#
loop_
_entity_poly.entity_id
_entity_poly.type
_entity_poly.pdbx_seq_one_letter_code
_entity_poly.pdbx_strand_id
1 'polypeptide(L)'
;MKIVKFFSSIHYILFMVLVLSLSCEDDLEELQTIKYAQCEDDNVVANLNVVTDFECQSNQTLPKVEVIRNPNEVGINKSKFVGKYVDGTGIQDALVIDFGKPIDLSTHALFKIKIKTDISATAKVRLEGSSSTPVEITVSLDGNNKWIEYQFDFSDQKDQNHTKIVIFFNQGIENDGTKEVYFLDDLFFDVSVIIPDPCENVQKDSSILSDFDCQQNVFLGDPTMDTTAPVIANPNKSGINTSQFVGEYKDNGTEPFDNLFIDLESPIDLSVNSQLSIKVLAKKTGPLTVKLDGGTPIEITKTISTIDQWVEYTFDFRTAIAGGNTNVLLFFNAGMTDGTAEDIYYIDDIRFKEFIDPCAGTIADLSIVSDFECQQNFQLGNSPGFVPVVENPNKSGINTSESVGEYTDDGTNAWDNLAIDFGGVIDLSVNSQLNIKIHSSKTVPLLAKLEGGTAAEIWGNIDVVGEWKNYIFDFSAAAGNGNTKVVLFFNGGQSDGTATDIYHIDDIKFTPKDCSIIVEDCTGVTPDLSIISDFDCQQNFQLGGSPGFVPVVANPNVSCSNRSSNVGEYTDDGTNAWDNLAIDFGGVIDLSVNSQLSIKIHSSKTVPFLAKLEGGTAVEIWGNIDVAGEWKNYTFDFSAATGNGNTKVVLFFNGGQSDGTATDTYHIDDLKFVTP
;
A
#
# COMPACT_ATOMS: atom_id res chain seq x y z
N MET A 1 27.03 -74.01 55.52
CA MET A 1 27.75 -75.02 56.34
C MET A 1 28.55 -75.90 55.39
N LYS A 2 29.87 -75.98 55.61
CA LYS A 2 30.79 -77.11 55.34
C LYS A 2 30.70 -77.81 53.96
N ILE A 3 31.70 -77.72 53.07
CA ILE A 3 33.09 -78.25 53.11
C ILE A 3 33.22 -79.43 52.12
N VAL A 4 34.26 -79.30 51.28
CA VAL A 4 35.11 -80.34 50.63
C VAL A 4 34.53 -81.07 49.42
N LYS A 5 35.06 -80.83 48.20
CA LYS A 5 36.38 -81.19 47.58
C LYS A 5 36.35 -82.60 47.00
N PHE A 6 36.65 -82.71 45.71
CA PHE A 6 37.56 -83.74 45.19
C PHE A 6 38.43 -83.20 44.05
N PHE A 7 39.71 -83.56 44.14
CA PHE A 7 40.87 -83.21 43.31
C PHE A 7 40.89 -83.98 41.98
N SER A 8 41.54 -83.42 40.94
CA SER A 8 42.88 -83.86 40.47
C SER A 8 43.16 -83.47 39.00
N SER A 9 44.36 -82.93 38.76
CA SER A 9 45.08 -82.89 37.46
C SER A 9 44.53 -81.87 36.43
N ILE A 10 45.29 -80.93 35.84
CA ILE A 10 46.44 -81.09 34.95
C ILE A 10 47.00 -79.66 34.69
N HIS A 11 48.32 -79.43 34.87
CA HIS A 11 49.09 -78.23 34.49
C HIS A 11 48.72 -76.92 35.24
N TYR A 12 49.19 -76.69 36.47
CA TYR A 12 50.53 -76.09 36.69
C TYR A 12 50.90 -75.19 35.47
N ILE A 13 50.61 -73.89 35.36
CA ILE A 13 50.60 -72.75 36.33
C ILE A 13 51.84 -72.76 37.27
N LEU A 14 52.75 -73.72 37.04
CA LEU A 14 54.15 -73.78 37.46
C LEU A 14 55.02 -73.32 36.30
N PHE A 15 54.72 -72.14 35.79
CA PHE A 15 55.76 -71.19 35.44
C PHE A 15 55.15 -69.80 35.58
N MET A 16 54.42 -69.66 36.69
CA MET A 16 54.27 -68.41 37.39
C MET A 16 55.66 -67.76 37.42
N VAL A 17 55.85 -66.78 36.55
CA VAL A 17 56.04 -65.40 37.04
C VAL A 17 57.38 -65.16 37.76
N LEU A 18 58.35 -66.08 37.69
CA LEU A 18 59.60 -65.95 38.45
C LEU A 18 60.94 -66.09 37.71
N VAL A 19 61.03 -66.39 36.40
CA VAL A 19 62.37 -66.63 35.79
C VAL A 19 62.61 -66.09 34.37
N LEU A 20 61.91 -65.05 33.91
CA LEU A 20 62.30 -64.34 32.66
C LEU A 20 62.21 -62.81 32.73
N SER A 21 61.93 -62.22 33.89
CA SER A 21 61.85 -60.77 34.06
C SER A 21 63.21 -60.07 34.23
N LEU A 22 64.32 -60.63 33.71
CA LEU A 22 65.67 -60.04 33.75
C LEU A 22 66.57 -60.42 32.54
N SER A 23 66.02 -60.58 31.33
CA SER A 23 66.86 -60.61 30.10
C SER A 23 66.10 -60.16 28.85
N CYS A 24 66.67 -59.18 28.13
CA CYS A 24 66.18 -58.42 26.96
C CYS A 24 65.50 -57.07 27.34
N GLU A 25 66.22 -56.10 27.93
CA GLU A 25 67.03 -55.10 27.19
C GLU A 25 67.81 -55.68 26.00
N ASP A 26 67.50 -55.16 24.81
CA ASP A 26 67.86 -55.58 23.43
C ASP A 26 66.78 -56.41 22.72
N ASP A 27 65.77 -55.70 22.20
CA ASP A 27 65.21 -55.87 20.84
C ASP A 27 64.09 -54.82 20.62
N LEU A 28 64.51 -53.56 20.50
CA LEU A 28 63.71 -52.46 19.95
C LEU A 28 64.28 -52.13 18.56
N GLU A 29 64.49 -53.15 17.73
CA GLU A 29 64.80 -52.98 16.32
C GLU A 29 63.52 -53.07 15.48
N GLU A 30 63.29 -51.98 14.74
CA GLU A 30 62.40 -51.85 13.57
C GLU A 30 60.89 -52.09 13.78
N LEU A 31 60.20 -51.07 14.30
CA LEU A 31 58.83 -50.81 13.84
C LEU A 31 58.91 -50.48 12.34
N GLN A 32 58.37 -51.36 11.49
CA GLN A 32 58.16 -51.07 10.07
C GLN A 32 57.41 -49.74 9.94
N THR A 33 58.11 -48.72 9.41
CA THR A 33 57.46 -47.50 8.95
C THR A 33 56.53 -47.89 7.80
N ILE A 34 55.21 -47.78 8.03
CA ILE A 34 54.23 -47.91 6.94
C ILE A 34 54.56 -46.79 5.94
N LYS A 35 55.12 -47.16 4.78
CA LYS A 35 55.31 -46.25 3.66
C LYS A 35 53.94 -46.04 3.01
N TYR A 36 53.35 -44.88 3.23
CA TYR A 36 52.17 -44.44 2.49
C TYR A 36 52.62 -43.96 1.10
N ALA A 37 51.98 -44.46 0.05
CA ALA A 37 52.14 -43.94 -1.31
C ALA A 37 51.18 -42.76 -1.51
N GLN A 38 51.59 -41.75 -2.29
CA GLN A 38 50.78 -40.56 -2.57
C GLN A 38 49.47 -40.92 -3.28
N CYS A 39 49.51 -41.94 -4.13
CA CYS A 39 48.32 -42.56 -4.69
C CYS A 39 48.46 -44.08 -4.53
N GLU A 40 47.41 -44.72 -3.98
CA GLU A 40 47.35 -46.17 -3.75
C GLU A 40 46.51 -46.89 -4.83
N ASP A 41 45.91 -46.16 -5.77
CA ASP A 41 45.07 -46.68 -6.86
C ASP A 41 45.67 -46.39 -8.24
N ASP A 42 45.96 -47.45 -9.00
CA ASP A 42 46.54 -47.36 -10.34
C ASP A 42 45.49 -47.10 -11.45
N ASN A 43 44.18 -47.05 -11.13
CA ASN A 43 43.06 -46.94 -12.09
C ASN A 43 42.29 -45.61 -12.00
N VAL A 44 42.95 -44.53 -11.57
CA VAL A 44 42.31 -43.23 -11.38
C VAL A 44 42.05 -42.54 -12.73
N VAL A 45 40.77 -42.33 -13.06
CA VAL A 45 40.36 -41.56 -14.25
C VAL A 45 40.42 -40.07 -13.91
N ALA A 46 41.21 -39.29 -14.66
CA ALA A 46 41.35 -37.85 -14.44
C ALA A 46 40.00 -37.11 -14.52
N ASN A 47 39.60 -36.45 -13.44
CA ASN A 47 38.51 -35.50 -13.41
C ASN A 47 39.07 -34.10 -13.71
N LEU A 48 38.83 -33.59 -14.92
CA LEU A 48 39.39 -32.32 -15.39
C LEU A 48 38.93 -31.09 -14.59
N ASN A 49 37.92 -31.24 -13.73
CA ASN A 49 37.42 -30.18 -12.84
C ASN A 49 38.23 -30.12 -11.54
N VAL A 50 38.98 -31.16 -11.20
CA VAL A 50 39.89 -31.17 -10.06
C VAL A 50 41.23 -30.63 -10.52
N VAL A 51 41.69 -29.56 -9.90
CA VAL A 51 43.03 -29.02 -10.08
C VAL A 51 44.03 -29.94 -9.38
N THR A 52 43.83 -30.16 -8.08
CA THR A 52 44.61 -31.14 -7.30
C THR A 52 43.90 -31.51 -5.99
N ASP A 53 43.89 -32.79 -5.64
CA ASP A 53 43.60 -33.31 -4.28
C ASP A 53 44.88 -33.72 -3.53
N PHE A 54 46.05 -33.47 -4.16
CA PHE A 54 47.39 -33.88 -3.68
C PHE A 54 47.59 -35.37 -3.45
N GLU A 55 46.60 -36.20 -3.79
CA GLU A 55 46.64 -37.65 -3.76
C GLU A 55 46.68 -38.20 -5.18
N CYS A 56 45.54 -38.71 -5.67
CA CYS A 56 45.42 -39.41 -6.93
C CYS A 56 44.95 -38.50 -8.08
N GLN A 57 44.27 -37.39 -7.80
CA GLN A 57 43.80 -36.42 -8.79
C GLN A 57 44.66 -35.15 -8.76
N SER A 58 45.86 -35.18 -9.34
CA SER A 58 46.74 -34.00 -9.48
C SER A 58 46.88 -33.60 -10.94
N ASN A 59 45.85 -32.94 -11.48
CA ASN A 59 45.73 -32.66 -12.92
C ASN A 59 46.48 -31.38 -13.35
N GLN A 60 46.85 -30.51 -12.40
CA GLN A 60 47.63 -29.30 -12.64
C GLN A 60 48.86 -29.24 -11.73
N THR A 61 49.94 -28.66 -12.24
CA THR A 61 51.15 -28.41 -11.43
C THR A 61 51.00 -27.13 -10.64
N LEU A 62 51.22 -27.20 -9.33
CA LEU A 62 51.23 -26.04 -8.45
C LEU A 62 52.69 -25.66 -8.11
N PRO A 63 53.29 -24.68 -8.80
CA PRO A 63 54.64 -24.24 -8.48
C PRO A 63 54.68 -23.69 -7.05
N LYS A 64 55.80 -23.91 -6.35
CA LYS A 64 56.02 -23.50 -4.94
C LYS A 64 55.16 -24.21 -3.88
N VAL A 65 54.41 -25.25 -4.25
CA VAL A 65 53.67 -26.08 -3.28
C VAL A 65 54.40 -27.41 -3.06
N GLU A 66 54.74 -27.69 -1.81
CA GLU A 66 55.35 -28.96 -1.40
C GLU A 66 54.26 -29.94 -0.97
N VAL A 67 54.21 -31.13 -1.58
CA VAL A 67 53.29 -32.18 -1.12
C VAL A 67 53.83 -32.82 0.14
N ILE A 68 53.07 -32.77 1.23
CA ILE A 68 53.45 -33.30 2.53
C ILE A 68 52.37 -34.23 3.08
N ARG A 69 52.69 -34.97 4.15
CA ARG A 69 51.67 -35.67 4.94
C ARG A 69 50.73 -34.66 5.60
N ASN A 70 49.43 -34.93 5.52
CA ASN A 70 48.42 -34.08 6.11
C ASN A 70 48.70 -33.92 7.62
N PRO A 71 48.99 -32.70 8.11
CA PRO A 71 49.30 -32.48 9.51
C PRO A 71 48.09 -32.68 10.42
N ASN A 72 46.88 -32.80 9.85
CA ASN A 72 45.65 -33.01 10.60
C ASN A 72 44.56 -33.68 9.73
N GLU A 73 44.53 -35.03 9.73
CA GLU A 73 43.58 -35.88 8.98
C GLU A 73 42.20 -35.99 9.66
N VAL A 74 41.62 -34.87 10.10
CA VAL A 74 40.32 -34.83 10.80
C VAL A 74 39.39 -33.76 10.25
N GLY A 75 38.09 -33.90 10.52
CA GLY A 75 37.07 -32.94 10.10
C GLY A 75 36.72 -33.07 8.61
N ILE A 76 36.69 -31.94 7.90
CA ILE A 76 36.29 -31.85 6.48
C ILE A 76 37.37 -32.32 5.50
N ASN A 77 38.61 -32.48 5.96
CA ASN A 77 39.73 -33.00 5.18
C ASN A 77 40.27 -34.27 5.85
N LYS A 78 40.21 -35.38 5.13
CA LYS A 78 40.68 -36.71 5.57
C LYS A 78 41.78 -37.26 4.66
N SER A 79 42.30 -36.47 3.72
CA SER A 79 43.32 -36.85 2.76
C SER A 79 44.63 -37.15 3.50
N LYS A 80 45.39 -38.14 3.02
CA LYS A 80 46.69 -38.52 3.63
C LYS A 80 47.78 -37.50 3.27
N PHE A 81 47.65 -36.85 2.13
CA PHE A 81 48.58 -35.85 1.60
C PHE A 81 47.88 -34.53 1.31
N VAL A 82 48.60 -33.44 1.48
CA VAL A 82 48.12 -32.06 1.22
C VAL A 82 49.26 -31.23 0.66
N GLY A 83 48.93 -30.11 0.02
CA GLY A 83 49.89 -29.12 -0.41
C GLY A 83 50.28 -28.20 0.75
N LYS A 84 51.57 -27.91 0.89
CA LYS A 84 52.10 -26.87 1.77
C LYS A 84 52.65 -25.74 0.91
N TYR A 85 51.98 -24.59 0.96
CA TYR A 85 52.47 -23.34 0.42
C TYR A 85 53.10 -22.51 1.54
N VAL A 86 54.27 -21.93 1.27
CA VAL A 86 54.93 -21.00 2.17
C VAL A 86 54.98 -19.66 1.46
N ASP A 87 54.28 -18.68 2.01
CA ASP A 87 54.25 -17.36 1.39
C ASP A 87 55.60 -16.66 1.55
N GLY A 88 56.05 -16.01 0.48
CA GLY A 88 57.33 -15.33 0.42
C GLY A 88 57.32 -14.00 1.17
N THR A 89 58.45 -13.29 1.07
CA THR A 89 58.61 -11.96 1.71
C THR A 89 58.18 -10.81 0.81
N GLY A 90 57.63 -11.09 -0.37
CA GLY A 90 57.25 -10.07 -1.35
C GLY A 90 55.76 -9.77 -1.29
N ILE A 91 55.38 -8.49 -1.34
CA ILE A 91 53.99 -8.02 -1.27
C ILE A 91 53.07 -8.48 -2.43
N GLN A 92 53.63 -9.17 -3.43
CA GLN A 92 52.92 -9.73 -4.59
C GLN A 92 53.24 -11.22 -4.77
N ASP A 93 53.72 -11.91 -3.73
CA ASP A 93 53.91 -13.35 -3.86
C ASP A 93 52.56 -14.04 -4.05
N ALA A 94 52.56 -15.05 -4.91
CA ALA A 94 51.34 -15.71 -5.35
C ALA A 94 51.63 -17.14 -5.80
N LEU A 95 50.62 -17.98 -5.59
CA LEU A 95 50.49 -19.28 -6.22
C LEU A 95 49.80 -19.10 -7.58
N VAL A 96 50.50 -19.41 -8.67
CA VAL A 96 49.99 -19.31 -10.04
C VAL A 96 49.75 -20.71 -10.60
N ILE A 97 48.51 -21.00 -10.98
CA ILE A 97 48.10 -22.24 -11.64
C ILE A 97 47.80 -21.89 -13.09
N ASP A 98 48.60 -22.41 -14.03
CA ASP A 98 48.45 -22.17 -15.46
C ASP A 98 47.86 -23.41 -16.14
N PHE A 99 46.65 -23.28 -16.69
CA PHE A 99 45.95 -24.38 -17.36
C PHE A 99 46.42 -24.58 -18.81
N GLY A 100 47.17 -23.62 -19.36
CA GLY A 100 47.65 -23.63 -20.76
C GLY A 100 46.57 -23.50 -21.83
N LYS A 101 45.29 -23.44 -21.43
CA LYS A 101 44.10 -23.30 -22.28
C LYS A 101 43.00 -22.54 -21.52
N PRO A 102 41.97 -21.99 -22.21
CA PRO A 102 40.84 -21.36 -21.54
C PRO A 102 40.18 -22.30 -20.52
N ILE A 103 39.89 -21.75 -19.34
CA ILE A 103 39.12 -22.43 -18.28
C ILE A 103 37.64 -22.37 -18.71
N ASP A 104 36.96 -23.51 -18.73
CA ASP A 104 35.54 -23.58 -19.10
C ASP A 104 34.66 -23.17 -17.92
N LEU A 105 34.28 -21.89 -17.87
CA LEU A 105 33.43 -21.34 -16.81
C LEU A 105 31.93 -21.43 -17.13
N SER A 106 31.56 -21.94 -18.32
CA SER A 106 30.15 -22.05 -18.73
C SER A 106 29.36 -23.06 -17.90
N THR A 107 30.05 -24.04 -17.35
CA THR A 107 29.47 -25.14 -16.56
C THR A 107 30.26 -25.43 -15.26
N HIS A 108 31.34 -24.67 -15.00
CA HIS A 108 32.31 -24.92 -13.92
C HIS A 108 32.84 -23.60 -13.31
N ALA A 109 31.94 -22.70 -12.88
CA ALA A 109 32.35 -21.37 -12.44
C ALA A 109 32.68 -21.25 -10.93
N LEU A 110 32.25 -22.22 -10.11
CA LEU A 110 32.46 -22.19 -8.66
C LEU A 110 33.77 -22.89 -8.28
N PHE A 111 34.83 -22.12 -8.03
CA PHE A 111 36.12 -22.64 -7.58
C PHE A 111 36.12 -22.85 -6.05
N LYS A 112 36.52 -24.04 -5.60
CA LYS A 112 36.63 -24.40 -4.19
C LYS A 112 38.05 -24.84 -3.84
N ILE A 113 38.44 -24.54 -2.59
CA ILE A 113 39.72 -24.92 -2.01
C ILE A 113 39.57 -25.09 -0.50
N LYS A 114 40.14 -26.17 0.06
CA LYS A 114 40.29 -26.31 1.50
C LYS A 114 41.61 -25.70 1.92
N ILE A 115 41.56 -24.83 2.92
CA ILE A 115 42.72 -24.11 3.45
C ILE A 115 42.77 -24.33 4.96
N LYS A 116 43.96 -24.60 5.47
CA LYS A 116 44.27 -24.62 6.90
C LYS A 116 45.49 -23.75 7.17
N THR A 117 45.33 -22.79 8.07
CA THR A 117 46.38 -21.88 8.51
C THR A 117 46.16 -21.47 9.97
N ASP A 118 47.23 -21.10 10.67
CA ASP A 118 47.21 -20.53 12.02
C ASP A 118 47.21 -18.99 12.01
N ILE A 119 47.19 -18.37 10.82
CA ILE A 119 47.23 -16.92 10.64
C ILE A 119 45.88 -16.44 10.09
N SER A 120 45.29 -15.43 10.73
CA SER A 120 44.16 -14.71 10.16
C SER A 120 44.66 -13.77 9.08
N ALA A 121 44.34 -14.08 7.82
CA ALA A 121 44.85 -13.40 6.64
C ALA A 121 43.72 -13.20 5.61
N THR A 122 44.03 -12.62 4.46
CA THR A 122 43.13 -12.63 3.30
C THR A 122 43.63 -13.60 2.25
N ALA A 123 42.71 -14.31 1.58
CA ALA A 123 42.99 -15.03 0.36
C ALA A 123 42.26 -14.34 -0.79
N LYS A 124 43.01 -13.99 -1.84
CA LYS A 124 42.47 -13.41 -3.06
C LYS A 124 42.71 -14.38 -4.21
N VAL A 125 41.64 -14.84 -4.84
CA VAL A 125 41.72 -15.66 -6.05
C VAL A 125 41.37 -14.78 -7.24
N ARG A 126 42.29 -14.72 -8.20
CA ARG A 126 42.17 -13.94 -9.44
C ARG A 126 42.15 -14.87 -10.64
N LEU A 127 41.20 -14.65 -11.56
CA LEU A 127 41.26 -15.20 -12.91
C LEU A 127 41.96 -14.22 -13.84
N GLU A 128 42.93 -14.71 -14.61
CA GLU A 128 43.67 -13.91 -15.58
C GLU A 128 44.21 -14.75 -16.75
N GLY A 129 44.91 -14.08 -17.66
CA GLY A 129 45.49 -14.69 -18.87
C GLY A 129 44.63 -14.48 -20.11
N SER A 130 45.21 -14.75 -21.28
CA SER A 130 44.60 -14.46 -22.59
C SER A 130 44.24 -12.97 -22.79
N SER A 131 43.07 -12.67 -23.39
CA SER A 131 42.58 -11.33 -23.72
C SER A 131 41.51 -10.79 -22.76
N SER A 132 41.04 -11.60 -21.81
CA SER A 132 39.99 -11.20 -20.86
C SER A 132 40.54 -10.27 -19.77
N THR A 133 39.73 -9.32 -19.34
CA THR A 133 40.07 -8.42 -18.22
C THR A 133 40.12 -9.22 -16.92
N PRO A 134 41.21 -9.15 -16.13
CA PRO A 134 41.31 -9.90 -14.87
C PRO A 134 40.18 -9.58 -13.89
N VAL A 135 39.68 -10.61 -13.20
CA VAL A 135 38.69 -10.48 -12.12
C VAL A 135 39.21 -11.16 -10.86
N GLU A 136 38.86 -10.63 -9.69
CA GLU A 136 39.34 -11.16 -8.41
C GLU A 136 38.27 -11.16 -7.32
N ILE A 137 38.30 -12.21 -6.50
CA ILE A 137 37.42 -12.38 -5.34
C ILE A 137 38.30 -12.57 -4.10
N THR A 138 37.98 -11.83 -3.03
CA THR A 138 38.75 -11.85 -1.78
C THR A 138 37.90 -12.38 -0.64
N VAL A 139 38.47 -13.29 0.15
CA VAL A 139 37.86 -13.84 1.37
C VAL A 139 38.80 -13.69 2.56
N SER A 140 38.24 -13.61 3.76
CA SER A 140 38.99 -13.65 5.02
C SER A 140 39.24 -15.09 5.45
N LEU A 141 40.48 -15.41 5.79
CA LEU A 141 40.88 -16.70 6.33
C LEU A 141 40.86 -16.68 7.87
N ASP A 142 40.41 -17.78 8.48
CA ASP A 142 40.45 -17.93 9.93
C ASP A 142 41.76 -18.62 10.34
N GLY A 143 42.62 -17.92 11.07
CA GLY A 143 43.87 -18.45 11.64
C GLY A 143 43.67 -19.41 12.80
N ASN A 144 42.65 -20.27 12.76
CA ASN A 144 42.29 -21.16 13.87
C ASN A 144 42.94 -22.54 13.78
N ASN A 145 43.82 -22.73 12.79
CA ASN A 145 44.56 -23.97 12.52
C ASN A 145 43.65 -25.20 12.26
N LYS A 146 42.45 -24.97 11.73
CA LYS A 146 41.51 -26.01 11.25
C LYS A 146 41.34 -25.93 9.73
N TRP A 147 40.86 -27.01 9.14
CA TRP A 147 40.46 -27.04 7.74
C TRP A 147 39.14 -26.32 7.54
N ILE A 148 39.11 -25.36 6.61
CA ILE A 148 37.92 -24.65 6.16
C ILE A 148 37.87 -24.73 4.63
N GLU A 149 36.69 -24.98 4.08
CA GLU A 149 36.44 -24.91 2.63
C GLU A 149 36.03 -23.49 2.26
N TYR A 150 36.76 -22.90 1.32
CA TYR A 150 36.48 -21.58 0.75
C TYR A 150 35.97 -21.74 -0.66
N GLN A 151 35.06 -20.85 -1.07
CA GLN A 151 34.42 -20.86 -2.38
C GLN A 151 34.55 -19.49 -3.06
N PHE A 152 34.75 -19.51 -4.37
CA PHE A 152 34.94 -18.34 -5.22
C PHE A 152 34.06 -18.50 -6.47
N ASP A 153 33.05 -17.65 -6.62
CA ASP A 153 32.05 -17.72 -7.69
C ASP A 153 32.42 -16.83 -8.87
N PHE A 154 32.82 -17.44 -9.99
CA PHE A 154 33.19 -16.74 -11.22
C PHE A 154 32.10 -16.84 -12.31
N SER A 155 30.83 -17.03 -11.96
CA SER A 155 29.76 -17.29 -12.95
C SER A 155 29.59 -16.16 -13.96
N ASP A 156 29.82 -14.91 -13.55
CA ASP A 156 29.79 -13.73 -14.43
C ASP A 156 30.91 -13.74 -15.50
N GLN A 157 31.83 -14.70 -15.43
CA GLN A 157 32.94 -14.87 -16.37
C GLN A 157 32.72 -16.02 -17.36
N LYS A 158 31.50 -16.59 -17.45
CA LYS A 158 31.16 -17.75 -18.30
C LYS A 158 31.60 -17.62 -19.77
N ASP A 159 31.58 -16.41 -20.31
CA ASP A 159 31.92 -16.10 -21.71
C ASP A 159 33.36 -15.57 -21.89
N GLN A 160 34.14 -15.54 -20.80
CA GLN A 160 35.52 -15.07 -20.80
C GLN A 160 36.51 -16.21 -21.06
N ASN A 161 37.74 -15.86 -21.45
CA ASN A 161 38.76 -16.81 -21.91
C ASN A 161 40.02 -16.88 -21.02
N HIS A 162 39.85 -16.68 -19.71
CA HIS A 162 40.91 -16.78 -18.70
C HIS A 162 41.65 -18.12 -18.77
N THR A 163 42.96 -18.13 -18.54
CA THR A 163 43.80 -19.34 -18.62
C THR A 163 44.55 -19.66 -17.33
N LYS A 164 44.48 -18.78 -16.33
CA LYS A 164 45.22 -18.89 -15.08
C LYS A 164 44.34 -18.60 -13.87
N ILE A 165 44.63 -19.31 -12.78
CA ILE A 165 44.18 -18.95 -11.43
C ILE A 165 45.40 -18.45 -10.66
N VAL A 166 45.30 -17.25 -10.08
CA VAL A 166 46.34 -16.67 -9.22
C VAL A 166 45.78 -16.49 -7.82
N ILE A 167 46.38 -17.18 -6.87
CA ILE A 167 45.98 -17.13 -5.46
C ILE A 167 47.03 -16.34 -4.69
N PHE A 168 46.61 -15.18 -4.17
CA PHE A 168 47.41 -14.37 -3.26
C PHE A 168 46.97 -14.65 -1.83
N PHE A 169 47.95 -14.88 -0.96
CA PHE A 169 47.75 -14.89 0.47
C PHE A 169 48.32 -13.60 1.04
N ASN A 170 47.55 -12.93 1.89
CA ASN A 170 47.95 -11.73 2.61
C ASN A 170 48.56 -10.60 1.72
N GLN A 171 48.02 -10.42 0.51
CA GLN A 171 48.55 -9.48 -0.48
C GLN A 171 48.70 -8.05 0.08
N GLY A 172 49.84 -7.41 -0.21
CA GLY A 172 50.10 -6.04 0.21
C GLY A 172 50.68 -5.89 1.63
N ILE A 173 50.86 -6.99 2.36
CA ILE A 173 51.53 -6.99 3.67
C ILE A 173 52.98 -7.49 3.49
N GLU A 174 53.94 -6.73 4.02
CA GLU A 174 55.33 -7.22 4.11
C GLU A 174 55.44 -8.18 5.29
N ASN A 175 55.66 -9.46 5.01
CA ASN A 175 55.97 -10.46 6.04
C ASN A 175 57.33 -10.12 6.69
N ASP A 176 57.38 -9.99 8.01
CA ASP A 176 58.54 -9.54 8.80
C ASP A 176 59.72 -10.55 8.88
N GLY A 177 59.73 -11.53 7.97
CA GLY A 177 60.64 -12.67 7.96
C GLY A 177 60.05 -13.92 8.64
N THR A 178 58.86 -13.84 9.24
CA THR A 178 58.08 -15.02 9.63
C THR A 178 57.48 -15.68 8.38
N LYS A 179 57.65 -17.01 8.27
CA LYS A 179 57.12 -17.79 7.15
C LYS A 179 55.65 -18.07 7.41
N GLU A 180 54.76 -17.43 6.68
CA GLU A 180 53.33 -17.75 6.71
C GLU A 180 53.10 -19.07 5.95
N VAL A 181 52.39 -20.01 6.59
CA VAL A 181 52.18 -21.35 6.04
C VAL A 181 50.69 -21.59 5.80
N TYR A 182 50.38 -22.01 4.58
CA TYR A 182 49.04 -22.35 4.15
C TYR A 182 49.04 -23.80 3.67
N PHE A 183 48.28 -24.65 4.36
CA PHE A 183 48.02 -26.01 3.89
C PHE A 183 46.80 -25.99 2.98
N LEU A 184 46.93 -26.56 1.79
CA LEU A 184 45.94 -26.53 0.72
C LEU A 184 45.52 -27.95 0.40
N ASP A 185 44.24 -28.15 0.13
CA ASP A 185 43.73 -29.42 -0.36
C ASP A 185 42.42 -29.24 -1.14
N ASP A 186 42.01 -30.25 -1.90
CA ASP A 186 40.78 -30.29 -2.69
C ASP A 186 40.55 -28.98 -3.48
N LEU A 187 41.47 -28.66 -4.40
CA LEU A 187 41.29 -27.56 -5.34
C LEU A 187 40.49 -28.08 -6.53
N PHE A 188 39.25 -27.62 -6.70
CA PHE A 188 38.41 -28.06 -7.81
C PHE A 188 37.34 -27.03 -8.18
N PHE A 189 36.78 -27.17 -9.38
CA PHE A 189 35.55 -26.49 -9.79
C PHE A 189 34.34 -27.39 -9.51
N ASP A 190 33.41 -26.90 -8.69
CA ASP A 190 32.23 -27.63 -8.28
C ASP A 190 31.16 -27.60 -9.38
N VAL A 191 30.86 -28.79 -9.94
CA VAL A 191 29.83 -29.00 -10.97
C VAL A 191 28.45 -29.29 -10.44
N SER A 192 28.31 -29.46 -9.12
CA SER A 192 27.01 -29.74 -8.52
C SER A 192 26.13 -28.50 -8.39
N VAL A 193 26.71 -27.32 -8.62
CA VAL A 193 26.03 -26.02 -8.55
C VAL A 193 25.95 -25.44 -9.96
N ILE A 194 24.83 -25.66 -10.64
CA ILE A 194 24.46 -24.81 -11.77
C ILE A 194 24.01 -23.49 -11.16
N ILE A 195 24.75 -22.41 -11.39
CA ILE A 195 24.29 -21.06 -11.09
C ILE A 195 23.51 -20.62 -12.33
N PRO A 196 22.16 -20.68 -12.33
CA PRO A 196 21.40 -20.24 -13.48
C PRO A 196 21.71 -18.75 -13.69
N ASP A 197 22.15 -18.41 -14.89
CA ASP A 197 22.27 -17.00 -15.26
C ASP A 197 20.84 -16.40 -15.19
N PRO A 198 20.60 -15.39 -14.35
CA PRO A 198 19.27 -14.80 -14.17
C PRO A 198 18.71 -14.25 -15.50
N CYS A 199 19.57 -14.01 -16.48
CA CYS A 199 19.23 -13.48 -17.79
C CYS A 199 19.14 -14.55 -18.91
N GLU A 200 19.44 -15.83 -18.62
CA GLU A 200 19.62 -16.89 -19.64
C GLU A 200 18.38 -17.12 -20.55
N ASN A 201 17.20 -16.67 -20.13
CA ASN A 201 15.96 -16.81 -20.90
C ASN A 201 15.16 -15.51 -21.03
N VAL A 202 15.75 -14.36 -20.69
CA VAL A 202 15.06 -13.08 -20.83
C VAL A 202 14.99 -12.72 -22.31
N GLN A 203 13.77 -12.70 -22.85
CA GLN A 203 13.51 -12.28 -24.23
C GLN A 203 13.58 -10.76 -24.31
N LYS A 204 14.23 -10.23 -25.34
CA LYS A 204 14.28 -8.80 -25.60
C LYS A 204 12.86 -8.24 -25.78
N ASP A 205 12.44 -7.37 -24.87
CA ASP A 205 11.28 -6.49 -25.03
C ASP A 205 11.75 -5.13 -25.54
N SER A 206 11.39 -4.77 -26.77
CA SER A 206 11.76 -3.50 -27.40
C SER A 206 11.11 -2.27 -26.76
N SER A 207 10.10 -2.44 -25.91
CA SER A 207 9.50 -1.33 -25.16
C SER A 207 10.36 -0.91 -23.97
N ILE A 208 11.27 -1.77 -23.51
CA ILE A 208 12.20 -1.47 -22.42
C ILE A 208 13.48 -0.87 -23.02
N LEU A 209 13.83 0.34 -22.57
CA LEU A 209 15.11 0.96 -22.91
C LEU A 209 16.22 0.37 -22.03
N SER A 210 16.03 0.40 -20.71
CA SER A 210 16.93 -0.24 -19.75
C SER A 210 16.21 -0.59 -18.45
N ASP A 211 16.38 -1.83 -17.98
CA ASP A 211 16.08 -2.26 -16.60
C ASP A 211 17.36 -2.42 -15.75
N PHE A 212 18.53 -2.06 -16.31
CA PHE A 212 19.87 -2.18 -15.70
C PHE A 212 20.27 -3.58 -15.20
N ASP A 213 19.41 -4.59 -15.39
CA ASP A 213 19.63 -6.00 -15.13
C ASP A 213 19.83 -6.69 -16.50
N CYS A 214 18.79 -7.38 -16.99
CA CYS A 214 18.88 -8.27 -18.16
C CYS A 214 18.54 -7.58 -19.49
N GLN A 215 17.84 -6.44 -19.47
CA GLN A 215 17.35 -5.74 -20.65
C GLN A 215 17.93 -4.33 -20.77
N GLN A 216 19.19 -4.23 -21.18
CA GLN A 216 19.87 -2.98 -21.50
C GLN A 216 19.89 -2.76 -23.01
N ASN A 217 18.74 -2.42 -23.58
CA ASN A 217 18.49 -2.45 -25.02
C ASN A 217 19.06 -1.26 -25.80
N VAL A 218 19.36 -0.16 -25.11
CA VAL A 218 19.96 1.05 -25.65
C VAL A 218 21.09 1.52 -24.73
N PHE A 219 22.03 2.30 -25.28
CA PHE A 219 23.06 2.96 -24.47
C PHE A 219 22.47 4.21 -23.80
N LEU A 220 22.82 4.44 -22.54
CA LEU A 220 22.33 5.58 -21.74
C LEU A 220 23.47 6.55 -21.46
N GLY A 221 23.49 7.63 -22.23
CA GLY A 221 24.45 8.72 -22.17
C GLY A 221 25.07 9.04 -23.51
N ASP A 222 25.96 10.03 -23.51
CA ASP A 222 26.86 10.29 -24.63
C ASP A 222 28.27 9.79 -24.23
N PRO A 223 28.86 8.81 -24.94
CA PRO A 223 30.18 8.27 -24.59
C PRO A 223 31.32 9.30 -24.79
N THR A 224 31.02 10.45 -25.38
CA THR A 224 31.94 11.59 -25.54
C THR A 224 31.75 12.69 -24.49
N MET A 225 30.73 12.57 -23.64
CA MET A 225 30.43 13.48 -22.52
C MET A 225 30.42 12.72 -21.19
N ASP A 226 30.52 13.44 -20.07
CA ASP A 226 30.45 12.86 -18.71
C ASP A 226 28.99 12.67 -18.24
N THR A 227 28.10 12.28 -19.16
CA THR A 227 26.64 12.19 -18.94
C THR A 227 26.13 10.76 -19.11
N THR A 228 26.83 9.81 -18.50
CA THR A 228 26.44 8.39 -18.54
C THR A 228 25.66 7.99 -17.28
N ALA A 229 24.86 6.93 -17.40
CA ALA A 229 24.22 6.28 -16.25
C ALA A 229 24.86 4.90 -16.00
N PRO A 230 26.03 4.81 -15.32
CA PRO A 230 26.66 3.53 -15.01
C PRO A 230 25.75 2.61 -14.19
N VAL A 231 25.80 1.31 -14.52
CA VAL A 231 25.15 0.24 -13.76
C VAL A 231 25.87 0.06 -12.42
N ILE A 232 25.14 0.17 -11.31
CA ILE A 232 25.65 -0.06 -9.95
C ILE A 232 24.69 -0.98 -9.18
N ALA A 233 25.16 -1.53 -8.05
CA ALA A 233 24.28 -2.27 -7.15
C ALA A 233 23.19 -1.34 -6.60
N ASN A 234 21.93 -1.80 -6.61
CA ASN A 234 20.80 -1.01 -6.13
C ASN A 234 21.01 -0.60 -4.66
N PRO A 235 21.15 0.72 -4.35
CA PRO A 235 21.44 1.20 -3.01
C PRO A 235 20.25 1.08 -2.06
N ASN A 236 19.04 0.84 -2.58
CA ASN A 236 17.82 0.68 -1.79
C ASN A 236 16.86 -0.32 -2.46
N LYS A 237 16.97 -1.60 -2.10
CA LYS A 237 16.10 -2.69 -2.61
C LYS A 237 14.79 -2.78 -1.82
N SER A 238 13.94 -1.76 -1.91
CA SER A 238 12.66 -1.72 -1.20
C SER A 238 11.55 -1.03 -2.00
N GLY A 239 10.31 -1.23 -1.57
CA GLY A 239 9.14 -0.63 -2.20
C GLY A 239 8.90 -1.16 -3.61
N ILE A 240 8.71 -0.25 -4.57
CA ILE A 240 8.41 -0.58 -5.97
C ILE A 240 9.64 -1.06 -6.77
N ASN A 241 10.84 -0.95 -6.20
CA ASN A 241 12.06 -1.39 -6.86
C ASN A 241 12.87 -2.36 -5.99
N THR A 242 12.95 -3.61 -6.42
CA THR A 242 13.70 -4.69 -5.77
C THR A 242 14.78 -5.29 -6.67
N SER A 243 15.14 -4.60 -7.76
CA SER A 243 16.18 -4.98 -8.72
C SER A 243 17.54 -5.17 -8.06
N GLN A 244 18.42 -5.95 -8.70
CA GLN A 244 19.78 -6.11 -8.20
C GLN A 244 20.63 -4.89 -8.54
N PHE A 245 20.44 -4.35 -9.73
CA PHE A 245 21.21 -3.24 -10.28
C PHE A 245 20.31 -2.09 -10.74
N VAL A 246 20.89 -0.87 -10.77
CA VAL A 246 20.23 0.37 -11.20
C VAL A 246 21.23 1.26 -11.92
N GLY A 247 20.75 2.26 -12.65
CA GLY A 247 21.58 3.34 -13.19
C GLY A 247 21.85 4.43 -12.15
N GLU A 248 23.08 4.93 -12.07
CA GLU A 248 23.44 6.13 -11.30
C GLU A 248 23.65 7.31 -12.25
N TYR A 249 22.77 8.32 -12.23
CA TYR A 249 22.96 9.58 -12.96
C TYR A 249 23.40 10.69 -12.01
N LYS A 250 24.44 11.44 -12.40
CA LYS A 250 24.95 12.60 -11.65
C LYS A 250 24.65 13.86 -12.42
N ASP A 251 23.84 14.73 -11.84
CA ASP A 251 23.76 16.12 -12.27
C ASP A 251 24.89 16.87 -11.55
N ASN A 252 25.81 17.48 -12.29
CA ASN A 252 26.91 18.22 -11.68
C ASN A 252 26.53 19.66 -11.32
N GLY A 253 25.33 20.11 -11.71
CA GLY A 253 24.77 21.42 -11.43
C GLY A 253 25.45 22.59 -12.13
N THR A 254 26.33 22.31 -13.10
CA THR A 254 27.09 23.37 -13.79
C THR A 254 26.32 23.98 -14.94
N GLU A 255 25.39 23.25 -15.56
CA GLU A 255 24.52 23.74 -16.62
C GLU A 255 23.04 23.45 -16.32
N PRO A 256 22.12 24.38 -16.61
CA PRO A 256 20.70 24.22 -16.26
C PRO A 256 19.97 23.11 -17.05
N PHE A 257 20.60 22.50 -18.05
CA PHE A 257 19.97 21.51 -18.94
C PHE A 257 20.88 20.32 -19.24
N ASP A 258 21.69 19.92 -18.26
CA ASP A 258 22.38 18.63 -18.31
C ASP A 258 21.36 17.50 -18.44
N ASN A 259 21.65 16.55 -19.33
CA ASN A 259 20.71 15.50 -19.67
C ASN A 259 21.39 14.14 -19.86
N LEU A 260 20.62 13.10 -19.55
CA LEU A 260 20.89 11.75 -20.01
C LEU A 260 20.31 11.60 -21.42
N PHE A 261 21.21 11.55 -22.41
CA PHE A 261 20.87 11.38 -23.82
C PHE A 261 20.73 9.89 -24.17
N ILE A 262 19.69 9.54 -24.92
CA ILE A 262 19.42 8.19 -25.39
C ILE A 262 19.10 8.25 -26.89
N ASP A 263 19.94 7.62 -27.71
CA ASP A 263 19.71 7.41 -29.15
C ASP A 263 18.98 6.09 -29.37
N LEU A 264 17.79 6.14 -29.98
CA LEU A 264 16.99 4.95 -30.30
C LEU A 264 17.35 4.32 -31.66
N GLU A 265 18.27 4.94 -32.41
CA GLU A 265 18.73 4.57 -33.77
C GLU A 265 17.65 4.63 -34.87
N SER A 266 16.36 4.58 -34.49
CA SER A 266 15.21 4.56 -35.38
C SER A 266 14.00 5.24 -34.73
N PRO A 267 13.03 5.74 -35.51
CA PRO A 267 11.86 6.40 -34.95
C PRO A 267 11.05 5.48 -34.03
N ILE A 268 10.71 5.98 -32.85
CA ILE A 268 9.89 5.23 -31.89
C ILE A 268 8.43 5.10 -32.36
N ASP A 269 7.88 3.89 -32.24
CA ASP A 269 6.46 3.63 -32.47
C ASP A 269 5.65 3.80 -31.18
N LEU A 270 4.95 4.94 -31.09
CA LEU A 270 4.07 5.29 -29.97
C LEU A 270 2.60 4.89 -30.23
N SER A 271 2.29 4.11 -31.27
CA SER A 271 0.90 3.78 -31.60
C SER A 271 0.20 2.90 -30.55
N VAL A 272 0.99 2.13 -29.78
CA VAL A 272 0.51 1.31 -28.65
C VAL A 272 1.17 1.78 -27.36
N ASN A 273 2.50 1.79 -27.31
CA ASN A 273 3.27 2.14 -26.11
C ASN A 273 3.61 3.63 -26.08
N SER A 274 2.61 4.48 -25.84
CA SER A 274 2.77 5.94 -25.87
C SER A 274 3.15 6.58 -24.52
N GLN A 275 3.29 5.79 -23.45
CA GLN A 275 3.61 6.32 -22.12
C GLN A 275 5.04 5.93 -21.72
N LEU A 276 5.95 6.89 -21.57
CA LEU A 276 7.27 6.60 -20.98
C LEU A 276 7.11 6.45 -19.46
N SER A 277 7.72 5.43 -18.88
CA SER A 277 7.78 5.16 -17.44
C SER A 277 9.24 5.07 -17.02
N ILE A 278 9.56 5.60 -15.85
CA ILE A 278 10.89 5.51 -15.21
C ILE A 278 10.73 5.48 -13.70
N LYS A 279 11.45 4.58 -13.02
CA LYS A 279 11.58 4.60 -11.57
C LYS A 279 12.78 5.48 -11.19
N VAL A 280 12.58 6.38 -10.25
CA VAL A 280 13.61 7.31 -9.78
C VAL A 280 13.67 7.28 -8.27
N LEU A 281 14.87 7.13 -7.72
CA LEU A 281 15.21 7.37 -6.33
C LEU A 281 16.10 8.62 -6.29
N ALA A 282 15.55 9.73 -5.83
CA ALA A 282 16.21 11.03 -5.80
C ALA A 282 16.64 11.43 -4.38
N LYS A 283 17.74 12.18 -4.28
CA LYS A 283 18.19 12.84 -3.04
C LYS A 283 17.75 14.30 -2.93
N LYS A 284 17.18 14.85 -4.01
CA LYS A 284 16.78 16.24 -4.13
C LYS A 284 15.47 16.34 -4.90
N THR A 285 14.58 17.23 -4.44
CA THR A 285 13.34 17.59 -5.14
C THR A 285 13.64 18.54 -6.30
N GLY A 286 12.86 18.49 -7.36
CA GLY A 286 13.05 19.37 -8.51
C GLY A 286 12.32 18.86 -9.75
N PRO A 287 12.36 19.62 -10.85
CA PRO A 287 11.72 19.21 -12.10
C PRO A 287 12.48 18.03 -12.75
N LEU A 288 11.73 17.01 -13.14
CA LEU A 288 12.14 15.93 -14.04
C LEU A 288 11.46 16.16 -15.39
N THR A 289 12.23 16.52 -16.40
CA THR A 289 11.72 16.74 -17.76
C THR A 289 12.15 15.60 -18.67
N VAL A 290 11.20 15.05 -19.41
CA VAL A 290 11.48 14.09 -20.49
C VAL A 290 11.16 14.76 -21.81
N LYS A 291 12.12 14.72 -22.73
CA LYS A 291 11.97 15.23 -24.09
C LYS A 291 12.12 14.12 -25.12
N LEU A 292 11.20 14.06 -26.08
CA LEU A 292 11.38 13.31 -27.32
C LEU A 292 11.91 14.25 -28.40
N ASP A 293 12.98 13.87 -29.09
CA ASP A 293 13.67 14.70 -30.10
C ASP A 293 14.06 13.87 -31.34
N GLY A 294 14.76 14.46 -32.31
CA GLY A 294 15.12 13.84 -33.60
C GLY A 294 13.99 13.80 -34.64
N GLY A 295 12.79 14.23 -34.23
CA GLY A 295 11.59 14.40 -35.05
C GLY A 295 10.89 15.72 -34.69
N THR A 296 9.56 15.70 -34.56
CA THR A 296 8.81 16.83 -33.99
C THR A 296 9.01 16.85 -32.46
N PRO A 297 9.72 17.83 -31.88
CA PRO A 297 10.07 17.79 -30.47
C PRO A 297 8.86 17.98 -29.57
N ILE A 298 8.85 17.27 -28.44
CA ILE A 298 7.90 17.45 -27.34
C ILE A 298 8.61 17.23 -26.02
N GLU A 299 8.23 17.97 -24.99
CA GLU A 299 8.74 17.80 -23.63
C GLU A 299 7.62 17.84 -22.62
N ILE A 300 7.75 17.02 -21.57
CA ILE A 300 6.79 16.92 -20.47
C ILE A 300 7.60 16.95 -19.17
N THR A 301 7.21 17.86 -18.27
CA THR A 301 7.86 18.03 -16.97
C THR A 301 6.96 17.52 -15.85
N LYS A 302 7.52 16.74 -14.95
CA LYS A 302 6.92 16.37 -13.65
C LYS A 302 7.81 16.88 -12.52
N THR A 303 7.24 17.06 -11.33
CA THR A 303 8.00 17.46 -10.14
C THR A 303 8.36 16.23 -9.32
N ILE A 304 9.66 16.06 -9.03
CA ILE A 304 10.12 15.15 -7.99
C ILE A 304 9.85 15.80 -6.64
N SER A 305 8.87 15.28 -5.90
CA SER A 305 8.46 15.78 -4.58
C SER A 305 8.90 14.86 -3.43
N THR A 306 9.22 13.59 -3.73
CA THR A 306 9.61 12.59 -2.74
C THR A 306 11.09 12.25 -2.90
N ILE A 307 11.81 12.26 -1.79
CA ILE A 307 13.24 11.91 -1.71
C ILE A 307 13.45 10.62 -0.90
N ASP A 308 14.60 9.98 -1.09
CA ASP A 308 15.03 8.77 -0.36
C ASP A 308 14.12 7.54 -0.51
N GLN A 309 13.17 7.58 -1.44
CA GLN A 309 12.29 6.47 -1.80
C GLN A 309 12.14 6.37 -3.32
N TRP A 310 11.89 5.15 -3.81
CA TRP A 310 11.60 4.92 -5.22
C TRP A 310 10.20 5.44 -5.58
N VAL A 311 10.12 6.24 -6.64
CA VAL A 311 8.88 6.73 -7.23
C VAL A 311 8.88 6.41 -8.73
N GLU A 312 7.76 5.93 -9.24
CA GLU A 312 7.55 5.74 -10.68
C GLU A 312 6.94 7.01 -11.29
N TYR A 313 7.63 7.58 -12.28
CA TYR A 313 7.15 8.72 -13.05
C TYR A 313 6.74 8.25 -14.45
N THR A 314 5.56 8.67 -14.87
CA THR A 314 4.99 8.37 -16.19
C THR A 314 4.78 9.63 -17.03
N PHE A 315 5.02 9.58 -18.34
CA PHE A 315 4.92 10.73 -19.25
C PHE A 315 4.08 10.33 -20.47
N ASP A 316 2.98 11.04 -20.72
CA ASP A 316 2.03 10.73 -21.80
C ASP A 316 2.43 11.41 -23.12
N PHE A 317 2.98 10.63 -24.04
CA PHE A 317 3.40 11.09 -25.37
C PHE A 317 2.40 10.73 -26.47
N ARG A 318 1.12 10.52 -26.17
CA ARG A 318 0.09 10.28 -27.22
C ARG A 318 0.04 11.39 -28.28
N THR A 319 0.35 12.63 -27.91
CA THR A 319 0.41 13.77 -28.85
C THR A 319 1.62 13.73 -29.78
N ALA A 320 2.61 12.87 -29.52
CA ALA A 320 3.79 12.66 -30.35
C ALA A 320 3.69 11.44 -31.27
N ILE A 321 2.53 10.77 -31.34
CA ILE A 321 2.29 9.70 -32.30
C ILE A 321 2.59 10.22 -33.72
N ALA A 322 3.35 9.44 -34.49
CA ALA A 322 3.87 9.80 -35.81
C ALA A 322 4.79 11.04 -35.83
N GLY A 323 5.32 11.47 -34.68
CA GLY A 323 6.27 12.58 -34.57
C GLY A 323 7.66 12.30 -35.15
N GLY A 324 7.98 11.01 -35.39
CA GLY A 324 9.26 10.59 -36.00
C GLY A 324 10.46 10.71 -35.05
N ASN A 325 10.23 10.77 -33.74
CA ASN A 325 11.27 10.99 -32.74
C ASN A 325 12.24 9.80 -32.65
N THR A 326 13.54 10.07 -32.65
CA THR A 326 14.61 9.07 -32.55
C THR A 326 15.40 9.16 -31.25
N ASN A 327 15.15 10.19 -30.43
CA ASN A 327 15.95 10.46 -29.24
C ASN A 327 15.04 10.65 -28.02
N VAL A 328 15.50 10.18 -26.86
CA VAL A 328 14.93 10.50 -25.54
C VAL A 328 15.98 11.25 -24.73
N LEU A 329 15.61 12.38 -24.13
CA LEU A 329 16.47 13.13 -23.23
C LEU A 329 15.79 13.23 -21.87
N LEU A 330 16.51 12.86 -20.81
CA LEU A 330 16.05 12.99 -19.43
C LEU A 330 16.82 14.12 -18.74
N PHE A 331 16.12 15.15 -18.31
CA PHE A 331 16.67 16.28 -17.58
C PHE A 331 16.25 16.17 -16.12
N PHE A 332 17.21 15.92 -15.25
CA PHE A 332 17.00 16.03 -13.80
C PHE A 332 17.32 17.47 -13.39
N ASN A 333 16.51 18.03 -12.48
CA ASN A 333 16.61 19.42 -12.04
C ASN A 333 16.57 20.46 -13.19
N ALA A 334 15.79 20.16 -14.24
CA ALA A 334 15.72 20.96 -15.46
C ALA A 334 15.45 22.47 -15.23
N GLY A 335 16.25 23.33 -15.84
CA GLY A 335 16.12 24.78 -15.78
C GLY A 335 16.63 25.42 -14.47
N MET A 336 17.12 24.63 -13.54
CA MET A 336 17.64 25.10 -12.25
C MET A 336 19.17 25.19 -12.29
N THR A 337 19.73 26.18 -11.59
CA THR A 337 21.19 26.35 -11.45
C THR A 337 21.66 26.15 -10.00
N ASP A 338 20.86 25.46 -9.20
CA ASP A 338 21.14 25.16 -7.79
C ASP A 338 21.68 23.74 -7.59
N GLY A 339 22.05 23.08 -8.70
CA GLY A 339 22.62 21.75 -8.69
C GLY A 339 23.98 21.71 -8.00
N THR A 340 24.35 20.55 -7.47
CA THR A 340 25.68 20.30 -6.91
C THR A 340 26.27 19.03 -7.50
N ALA A 341 27.60 18.87 -7.50
CA ALA A 341 28.26 17.63 -7.91
C ALA A 341 27.89 16.39 -7.06
N GLU A 342 27.05 16.56 -6.03
CA GLU A 342 26.52 15.53 -5.15
C GLU A 342 25.06 15.18 -5.47
N ASP A 343 24.44 15.83 -6.48
CA ASP A 343 23.05 15.57 -6.87
C ASP A 343 22.98 14.27 -7.68
N ILE A 344 22.74 13.17 -6.96
CA ILE A 344 22.65 11.82 -7.50
C ILE A 344 21.19 11.40 -7.66
N TYR A 345 20.87 10.89 -8.84
CA TYR A 345 19.59 10.28 -9.19
C TYR A 345 19.82 8.82 -9.56
N TYR A 346 19.23 7.90 -8.81
CA TYR A 346 19.22 6.49 -9.20
C TYR A 346 17.99 6.21 -10.05
N ILE A 347 18.18 5.55 -11.18
CA ILE A 347 17.14 5.32 -12.18
C ILE A 347 17.04 3.85 -12.53
N ASP A 348 15.82 3.41 -12.81
CA ASP A 348 15.55 2.02 -13.18
C ASP A 348 14.27 1.91 -14.02
N ASP A 349 14.07 0.75 -14.64
CA ASP A 349 12.87 0.39 -15.42
C ASP A 349 12.43 1.48 -16.41
N ILE A 350 13.37 1.97 -17.23
CA ILE A 350 13.07 2.96 -18.27
C ILE A 350 12.42 2.24 -19.45
N ARG A 351 11.14 2.50 -19.67
CA ARG A 351 10.35 1.78 -20.69
C ARG A 351 9.17 2.57 -21.20
N PHE A 352 8.78 2.32 -22.43
CA PHE A 352 7.48 2.70 -22.96
C PHE A 352 6.44 1.62 -22.62
N LYS A 353 5.29 2.06 -22.14
CA LYS A 353 4.13 1.24 -21.77
C LYS A 353 2.91 1.71 -22.55
N GLU A 354 1.93 0.82 -22.67
CA GLU A 354 0.60 1.18 -23.16
C GLU A 354 0.01 2.29 -22.29
N PHE A 355 -0.56 3.32 -22.93
CA PHE A 355 -1.36 4.30 -22.19
C PHE A 355 -2.69 3.66 -21.83
N ILE A 356 -2.89 3.43 -20.53
CA ILE A 356 -4.18 3.04 -19.99
C ILE A 356 -4.88 4.31 -19.54
N ASP A 357 -5.95 4.69 -20.24
CA ASP A 357 -6.81 5.78 -19.80
C ASP A 357 -7.44 5.40 -18.46
N PRO A 358 -7.15 6.11 -17.36
CA PRO A 358 -7.73 5.80 -16.05
C PRO A 358 -9.26 5.89 -16.06
N CYS A 359 -9.84 6.59 -17.05
CA CYS A 359 -11.27 6.74 -17.23
C CYS A 359 -11.86 5.81 -18.31
N ALA A 360 -11.05 4.92 -18.91
CA ALA A 360 -11.56 3.95 -19.87
C ALA A 360 -12.64 3.06 -19.23
N GLY A 361 -13.81 3.03 -19.86
CA GLY A 361 -14.95 2.22 -19.40
C GLY A 361 -15.82 2.90 -18.34
N THR A 362 -15.48 4.12 -17.90
CA THR A 362 -16.37 4.90 -17.03
C THR A 362 -17.67 5.23 -17.77
N ILE A 363 -18.79 4.79 -17.22
CA ILE A 363 -20.13 5.12 -17.71
C ILE A 363 -20.57 6.41 -17.02
N ALA A 364 -21.01 7.39 -17.81
CA ALA A 364 -21.48 8.68 -17.29
C ALA A 364 -22.65 8.48 -16.31
N ASP A 365 -22.51 9.05 -15.11
CA ASP A 365 -23.59 9.20 -14.13
C ASP A 365 -24.04 10.66 -14.12
N LEU A 366 -25.17 10.93 -14.76
CA LEU A 366 -25.70 12.30 -14.90
C LEU A 366 -26.17 12.92 -13.58
N SER A 367 -26.17 12.18 -12.47
CA SER A 367 -26.34 12.76 -11.14
C SER A 367 -25.07 13.47 -10.66
N ILE A 368 -23.90 13.11 -11.20
CA ILE A 368 -22.61 13.75 -10.93
C ILE A 368 -22.38 14.84 -11.95
N VAL A 369 -22.21 16.07 -11.47
CA VAL A 369 -21.83 17.21 -12.31
C VAL A 369 -20.37 17.10 -12.72
N SER A 370 -19.51 16.95 -11.72
CA SER A 370 -18.07 16.85 -11.85
C SER A 370 -17.46 16.21 -10.60
N ASP A 371 -16.64 15.17 -10.78
CA ASP A 371 -15.63 14.73 -9.80
C ASP A 371 -14.24 15.28 -10.13
N PHE A 372 -14.07 16.00 -11.26
CA PHE A 372 -12.77 16.49 -11.73
C PHE A 372 -11.75 15.39 -12.11
N GLU A 373 -12.22 14.14 -12.24
CA GLU A 373 -11.46 13.05 -12.84
C GLU A 373 -12.22 12.44 -14.02
N CYS A 374 -13.04 11.42 -13.77
CA CYS A 374 -13.64 10.60 -14.82
C CYS A 374 -15.13 10.91 -15.05
N GLN A 375 -15.79 11.66 -14.16
CA GLN A 375 -17.18 12.06 -14.25
C GLN A 375 -17.33 13.58 -14.46
N GLN A 376 -16.75 14.12 -15.53
CA GLN A 376 -17.00 15.50 -15.99
C GLN A 376 -18.21 15.54 -16.95
N ASN A 377 -19.42 15.45 -16.41
CA ASN A 377 -20.62 15.30 -17.24
C ASN A 377 -21.20 16.64 -17.73
N PHE A 378 -20.84 17.75 -17.08
CA PHE A 378 -21.32 19.08 -17.45
C PHE A 378 -20.18 20.10 -17.44
N GLN A 379 -20.34 21.15 -18.25
CA GLN A 379 -19.37 22.23 -18.31
C GLN A 379 -19.49 23.15 -17.08
N LEU A 380 -18.35 23.40 -16.44
CA LEU A 380 -18.22 24.27 -15.28
C LEU A 380 -17.81 25.68 -15.73
N GLY A 381 -18.75 26.63 -15.66
CA GLY A 381 -18.54 28.03 -15.98
C GLY A 381 -18.73 28.38 -17.45
N ASN A 382 -19.02 29.65 -17.72
CA ASN A 382 -19.05 30.22 -19.06
C ASN A 382 -17.74 30.93 -19.34
N SER A 383 -17.17 30.72 -20.53
CA SER A 383 -15.97 31.42 -21.00
C SER A 383 -16.08 32.93 -20.74
N PRO A 384 -15.06 33.57 -20.12
CA PRO A 384 -13.71 33.03 -19.90
C PRO A 384 -13.46 32.36 -18.54
N GLY A 385 -14.45 32.25 -17.64
CA GLY A 385 -14.26 31.65 -16.32
C GLY A 385 -14.39 30.13 -16.36
N PHE A 386 -13.34 29.43 -16.80
CA PHE A 386 -13.22 27.98 -16.64
C PHE A 386 -12.73 27.67 -15.22
N VAL A 387 -13.23 26.62 -14.59
CA VAL A 387 -12.66 26.08 -13.34
C VAL A 387 -11.52 25.14 -13.74
N PRO A 388 -10.24 25.53 -13.64
CA PRO A 388 -9.14 24.62 -13.96
C PRO A 388 -9.13 23.42 -13.02
N VAL A 389 -8.78 22.26 -13.58
CA VAL A 389 -8.47 21.05 -12.83
C VAL A 389 -7.02 21.15 -12.35
N VAL A 390 -6.81 21.07 -11.05
CA VAL A 390 -5.49 21.12 -10.40
C VAL A 390 -5.28 19.89 -9.54
N GLU A 391 -4.02 19.58 -9.20
CA GLU A 391 -3.74 18.52 -8.22
C GLU A 391 -4.41 18.88 -6.88
N ASN A 392 -5.04 17.92 -6.23
CA ASN A 392 -5.67 18.13 -4.94
C ASN A 392 -4.64 18.63 -3.90
N PRO A 393 -4.73 19.88 -3.42
CA PRO A 393 -3.74 20.45 -2.50
C PRO A 393 -3.83 19.86 -1.09
N ASN A 394 -4.89 19.11 -0.79
CA ASN A 394 -5.11 18.48 0.50
C ASN A 394 -5.85 17.13 0.36
N LYS A 395 -5.12 16.06 0.07
CA LYS A 395 -5.66 14.68 -0.04
C LYS A 395 -5.95 14.07 1.33
N SER A 396 -6.88 14.64 2.10
CA SER A 396 -7.23 14.17 3.43
C SER A 396 -8.72 14.29 3.78
N GLY A 397 -9.11 13.64 4.89
CA GLY A 397 -10.49 13.70 5.39
C GLY A 397 -11.48 13.05 4.42
N ILE A 398 -12.55 13.77 4.10
CA ILE A 398 -13.60 13.28 3.19
C ILE A 398 -13.22 13.35 1.70
N ASN A 399 -12.06 13.95 1.38
CA ASN A 399 -11.62 14.08 0.00
C ASN A 399 -10.18 13.62 -0.20
N THR A 400 -10.02 12.47 -0.85
CA THR A 400 -8.73 11.86 -1.17
C THR A 400 -8.52 11.71 -2.68
N SER A 401 -9.27 12.49 -3.48
CA SER A 401 -9.14 12.58 -4.93
C SER A 401 -7.75 13.02 -5.36
N GLU A 402 -7.36 12.65 -6.57
CA GLU A 402 -6.08 13.06 -7.12
C GLU A 402 -6.14 14.50 -7.66
N SER A 403 -7.30 14.90 -8.20
CA SER A 403 -7.52 16.20 -8.82
C SER A 403 -8.79 16.86 -8.29
N VAL A 404 -8.83 18.18 -8.34
CA VAL A 404 -9.96 19.01 -7.89
C VAL A 404 -10.14 20.21 -8.81
N GLY A 405 -11.29 20.86 -8.74
CA GLY A 405 -11.51 22.15 -9.38
C GLY A 405 -10.98 23.31 -8.54
N GLU A 406 -10.44 24.33 -9.18
CA GLU A 406 -10.02 25.58 -8.52
C GLU A 406 -10.92 26.75 -8.97
N TYR A 407 -11.63 27.38 -8.03
CA TYR A 407 -12.44 28.57 -8.29
C TYR A 407 -11.85 29.78 -7.56
N THR A 408 -11.61 30.88 -8.26
CA THR A 408 -11.09 32.13 -7.68
C THR A 408 -12.18 33.19 -7.61
N ASP A 409 -12.38 33.79 -6.43
CA ASP A 409 -13.14 35.03 -6.27
C ASP A 409 -12.16 36.22 -6.31
N ASP A 410 -12.08 36.91 -7.44
CA ASP A 410 -11.15 38.03 -7.61
C ASP A 410 -11.60 39.34 -6.93
N GLY A 411 -12.81 39.37 -6.35
CA GLY A 411 -13.40 40.51 -5.68
C GLY A 411 -13.84 41.66 -6.59
N THR A 412 -13.81 41.48 -7.91
CA THR A 412 -14.21 42.53 -8.86
C THR A 412 -15.72 42.68 -8.96
N ASN A 413 -16.49 41.63 -8.65
CA ASN A 413 -17.94 41.66 -8.63
C ASN A 413 -18.52 40.76 -7.54
N ALA A 414 -19.42 41.33 -6.72
CA ALA A 414 -20.00 40.63 -5.57
C ALA A 414 -20.91 39.44 -5.90
N TRP A 415 -21.15 39.18 -7.19
CA TRP A 415 -21.99 38.10 -7.68
C TRP A 415 -21.27 37.25 -8.73
N ASP A 416 -19.95 37.20 -8.66
CA ASP A 416 -19.18 36.22 -9.42
C ASP A 416 -19.63 34.80 -9.04
N ASN A 417 -19.74 33.96 -10.05
CA ASN A 417 -20.38 32.67 -9.91
C ASN A 417 -19.80 31.61 -10.83
N LEU A 418 -19.98 30.38 -10.37
CA LEU A 418 -19.88 29.18 -11.15
C LEU A 418 -21.26 28.78 -11.64
N ALA A 419 -21.54 29.03 -12.92
CA ALA A 419 -22.77 28.60 -13.58
C ALA A 419 -22.56 27.27 -14.33
N ILE A 420 -23.50 26.35 -14.16
CA ILE A 420 -23.53 25.03 -14.78
C ILE A 420 -24.85 24.91 -15.55
N ASP A 421 -24.76 24.75 -16.87
CA ASP A 421 -25.92 24.55 -17.74
C ASP A 421 -26.09 23.05 -18.03
N PHE A 422 -27.24 22.49 -17.64
CA PHE A 422 -27.52 21.07 -17.86
C PHE A 422 -28.02 20.78 -19.29
N GLY A 423 -28.27 21.81 -20.10
CA GLY A 423 -28.83 21.66 -21.45
C GLY A 423 -30.29 21.17 -21.49
N GLY A 424 -30.87 20.85 -20.33
CA GLY A 424 -32.22 20.32 -20.16
C GLY A 424 -32.72 20.49 -18.72
N VAL A 425 -33.96 20.08 -18.46
CA VAL A 425 -34.56 20.18 -17.13
C VAL A 425 -33.86 19.21 -16.17
N ILE A 426 -33.49 19.70 -15.00
CA ILE A 426 -32.91 18.90 -13.92
C ILE A 426 -34.05 18.12 -13.24
N ASP A 427 -33.96 16.78 -13.22
CA ASP A 427 -34.93 15.94 -12.52
C ASP A 427 -34.60 15.85 -11.02
N LEU A 428 -35.33 16.64 -10.24
CA LEU A 428 -35.20 16.68 -8.78
C LEU A 428 -36.23 15.79 -8.06
N SER A 429 -36.94 14.91 -8.77
CA SER A 429 -37.95 14.04 -8.15
C SER A 429 -37.36 12.95 -7.25
N VAL A 430 -36.12 12.54 -7.54
CA VAL A 430 -35.36 11.56 -6.77
C VAL A 430 -34.11 12.19 -6.19
N ASN A 431 -33.24 12.76 -7.03
CA ASN A 431 -31.96 13.35 -6.62
C ASN A 431 -32.11 14.86 -6.41
N SER A 432 -32.63 15.26 -5.25
CA SER A 432 -32.96 16.66 -4.98
C SER A 432 -31.91 17.44 -4.18
N GLN A 433 -30.88 16.77 -3.64
CA GLN A 433 -29.87 17.40 -2.81
C GLN A 433 -28.59 17.65 -3.60
N LEU A 434 -28.28 18.91 -3.88
CA LEU A 434 -27.00 19.30 -4.44
C LEU A 434 -25.92 19.20 -3.36
N ASN A 435 -24.89 18.40 -3.61
CA ASN A 435 -23.72 18.22 -2.78
C ASN A 435 -22.51 18.82 -3.49
N ILE A 436 -21.61 19.43 -2.72
CA ILE A 436 -20.32 19.92 -3.18
C ILE A 436 -19.32 19.85 -2.03
N LYS A 437 -18.16 19.24 -2.26
CA LYS A 437 -17.04 19.33 -1.32
C LYS A 437 -16.27 20.61 -1.60
N ILE A 438 -15.95 21.35 -0.55
CA ILE A 438 -15.19 22.59 -0.64
C ILE A 438 -14.06 22.56 0.39
N HIS A 439 -12.85 22.92 -0.04
CA HIS A 439 -11.71 23.27 0.79
C HIS A 439 -11.35 24.74 0.56
N SER A 440 -11.26 25.50 1.64
CA SER A 440 -11.11 26.96 1.60
C SER A 440 -10.16 27.44 2.70
N SER A 441 -9.50 28.57 2.47
CA SER A 441 -8.70 29.29 3.47
C SER A 441 -9.51 30.32 4.27
N LYS A 442 -10.78 30.54 3.93
CA LYS A 442 -11.64 31.58 4.53
C LYS A 442 -13.08 31.11 4.75
N THR A 443 -13.74 31.71 5.74
CA THR A 443 -15.19 31.57 5.94
C THR A 443 -15.96 32.67 5.23
N VAL A 444 -16.89 32.31 4.35
CA VAL A 444 -17.62 33.25 3.48
C VAL A 444 -19.06 32.77 3.22
N PRO A 445 -19.99 33.65 2.80
CA PRO A 445 -21.31 33.23 2.32
C PRO A 445 -21.20 32.31 1.09
N LEU A 446 -22.11 31.35 0.98
CA LEU A 446 -22.24 30.47 -0.17
C LEU A 446 -23.71 30.41 -0.57
N LEU A 447 -24.02 30.73 -1.83
CA LEU A 447 -25.37 30.63 -2.37
C LEU A 447 -25.40 29.56 -3.47
N ALA A 448 -26.32 28.61 -3.34
CA ALA A 448 -26.71 27.73 -4.43
C ALA A 448 -28.07 28.18 -4.99
N LYS A 449 -28.14 28.30 -6.31
CA LYS A 449 -29.34 28.79 -7.01
C LYS A 449 -29.69 27.91 -8.21
N LEU A 450 -30.99 27.69 -8.39
CA LEU A 450 -31.55 27.09 -9.60
C LEU A 450 -32.13 28.15 -10.53
N GLU A 451 -31.83 28.06 -11.83
CA GLU A 451 -32.33 28.98 -12.87
C GLU A 451 -32.89 28.21 -14.09
N GLY A 452 -33.44 28.92 -15.09
CA GLY A 452 -34.05 28.34 -16.30
C GLY A 452 -35.53 27.97 -16.18
N GLY A 453 -36.05 27.89 -14.95
CA GLY A 453 -37.45 27.68 -14.60
C GLY A 453 -37.90 28.63 -13.48
N THR A 454 -38.75 28.17 -12.57
CA THR A 454 -39.06 28.91 -11.33
C THR A 454 -37.83 28.90 -10.43
N ALA A 455 -37.23 30.06 -10.18
CA ALA A 455 -36.00 30.15 -9.42
C ALA A 455 -36.15 29.65 -7.96
N ALA A 456 -35.10 29.01 -7.46
CA ALA A 456 -34.97 28.61 -6.06
C ALA A 456 -33.57 28.96 -5.57
N GLU A 457 -33.47 29.51 -4.37
CA GLU A 457 -32.22 30.02 -3.78
C GLU A 457 -32.08 29.46 -2.37
N ILE A 458 -30.91 28.89 -2.07
CA ILE A 458 -30.60 28.35 -0.74
C ILE A 458 -29.25 28.92 -0.30
N TRP A 459 -29.27 29.69 0.78
CA TRP A 459 -28.08 30.26 1.40
C TRP A 459 -27.46 29.29 2.40
N GLY A 460 -26.13 29.27 2.41
CA GLY A 460 -25.29 28.65 3.42
C GLY A 460 -24.02 29.47 3.62
N ASN A 461 -23.06 28.88 4.34
CA ASN A 461 -21.77 29.50 4.60
C ASN A 461 -20.68 28.45 4.42
N ILE A 462 -19.60 28.79 3.74
CA ILE A 462 -18.32 28.10 3.91
C ILE A 462 -17.82 28.51 5.30
N ASP A 463 -17.78 27.54 6.20
CA ASP A 463 -17.58 27.72 7.65
C ASP A 463 -16.44 26.87 8.21
N VAL A 464 -15.80 26.06 7.36
CA VAL A 464 -14.63 25.24 7.69
C VAL A 464 -13.44 25.73 6.88
N VAL A 465 -12.32 25.95 7.56
CA VAL A 465 -11.08 26.49 6.99
C VAL A 465 -9.98 25.44 7.08
N GLY A 466 -9.25 25.24 5.98
CA GLY A 466 -8.09 24.35 5.93
C GLY A 466 -8.43 22.86 5.80
N GLU A 467 -9.69 22.48 5.92
CA GLU A 467 -10.19 21.10 5.82
C GLU A 467 -11.32 21.00 4.79
N TRP A 468 -11.52 19.82 4.21
CA TRP A 468 -12.64 19.54 3.31
C TRP A 468 -13.96 19.40 4.07
N LYS A 469 -15.01 20.05 3.58
CA LYS A 469 -16.38 19.85 4.06
C LYS A 469 -17.34 19.65 2.89
N ASN A 470 -18.30 18.74 3.05
CA ASN A 470 -19.40 18.55 2.11
C ASN A 470 -20.54 19.50 2.47
N TYR A 471 -20.95 20.33 1.52
CA TYR A 471 -22.05 21.29 1.63
C TYR A 471 -23.26 20.75 0.86
N ILE A 472 -24.43 20.78 1.49
CA ILE A 472 -25.66 20.16 0.97
C ILE A 472 -26.75 21.22 0.86
N PHE A 473 -27.37 21.32 -0.31
CA PHE A 473 -28.48 22.21 -0.61
C PHE A 473 -29.70 21.39 -1.06
N ASP A 474 -30.78 21.43 -0.28
CA ASP A 474 -31.99 20.64 -0.55
C ASP A 474 -32.98 21.38 -1.44
N PHE A 475 -32.99 21.02 -2.72
CA PHE A 475 -33.92 21.54 -3.72
C PHE A 475 -35.18 20.68 -3.88
N SER A 476 -35.56 19.85 -2.91
CA SER A 476 -36.77 19.00 -3.03
C SER A 476 -38.03 19.81 -3.30
N ALA A 477 -38.14 21.03 -2.75
CA ALA A 477 -39.27 21.94 -2.99
C ALA A 477 -39.29 22.53 -4.41
N ALA A 478 -38.20 22.39 -5.18
CA ALA A 478 -38.10 22.82 -6.56
C ALA A 478 -38.38 21.69 -7.58
N ALA A 479 -38.75 20.49 -7.12
CA ALA A 479 -39.14 19.41 -8.01
C ALA A 479 -40.29 19.82 -8.94
N GLY A 480 -40.10 19.67 -10.25
CA GLY A 480 -41.07 20.05 -11.27
C GLY A 480 -41.05 21.53 -11.69
N ASN A 481 -40.15 22.36 -11.15
CA ASN A 481 -40.09 23.80 -11.47
C ASN A 481 -39.46 24.12 -12.84
N GLY A 482 -38.97 23.11 -13.57
CA GLY A 482 -38.42 23.28 -14.92
C GLY A 482 -37.04 23.94 -14.96
N ASN A 483 -36.29 23.94 -13.86
CA ASN A 483 -34.94 24.52 -13.81
C ASN A 483 -33.95 23.72 -14.68
N THR A 484 -33.04 24.43 -15.35
CA THR A 484 -32.04 23.86 -16.27
C THR A 484 -30.61 24.23 -15.90
N LYS A 485 -30.41 25.05 -14.86
CA LYS A 485 -29.08 25.53 -14.45
C LYS A 485 -28.93 25.49 -12.95
N VAL A 486 -27.69 25.21 -12.52
CA VAL A 486 -27.20 25.43 -11.17
C VAL A 486 -26.22 26.60 -11.21
N VAL A 487 -26.34 27.53 -10.27
CA VAL A 487 -25.42 28.67 -10.13
C VAL A 487 -24.93 28.71 -8.69
N LEU A 488 -23.62 28.66 -8.50
CA LEU A 488 -22.95 28.71 -7.20
C LEU A 488 -22.23 30.04 -7.05
N PHE A 489 -22.49 30.78 -5.97
CA PHE A 489 -21.80 32.02 -5.64
C PHE A 489 -20.96 31.81 -4.40
N PHE A 490 -19.66 31.72 -4.59
CA PHE A 490 -18.67 31.73 -3.51
C PHE A 490 -18.49 33.18 -3.06
N ASN A 491 -18.49 33.42 -1.75
CA ASN A 491 -18.48 34.77 -1.18
C ASN A 491 -19.65 35.66 -1.66
N GLY A 492 -20.80 35.05 -1.91
CA GLY A 492 -21.96 35.72 -2.51
C GLY A 492 -22.40 36.99 -1.77
N GLY A 493 -22.53 38.09 -2.52
CA GLY A 493 -22.94 39.39 -2.02
C GLY A 493 -21.82 40.21 -1.35
N GLN A 494 -20.58 39.72 -1.34
CA GLN A 494 -19.41 40.47 -0.83
C GLN A 494 -18.51 40.92 -1.96
N SER A 495 -17.93 42.12 -1.84
CA SER A 495 -16.98 42.67 -2.83
C SER A 495 -15.57 42.80 -2.24
N ASP A 496 -15.17 41.82 -1.44
CA ASP A 496 -13.91 41.80 -0.69
C ASP A 496 -13.00 40.61 -1.03
N GLY A 497 -13.35 39.85 -2.08
CA GLY A 497 -12.50 38.82 -2.67
C GLY A 497 -11.17 39.38 -3.21
N THR A 498 -10.24 38.48 -3.51
CA THR A 498 -8.90 38.80 -4.02
C THR A 498 -8.41 37.66 -4.91
N ALA A 499 -7.45 37.90 -5.80
CA ALA A 499 -6.86 36.84 -6.63
C ALA A 499 -6.20 35.68 -5.83
N THR A 500 -6.10 35.79 -4.50
CA THR A 500 -5.62 34.73 -3.60
C THR A 500 -6.76 33.99 -2.87
N ASP A 501 -8.00 34.41 -3.06
CA ASP A 501 -9.19 33.76 -2.51
C ASP A 501 -9.64 32.63 -3.41
N ILE A 502 -9.00 31.48 -3.16
CA ILE A 502 -9.15 30.24 -3.90
C ILE A 502 -10.02 29.27 -3.10
N TYR A 503 -11.02 28.74 -3.78
CA TYR A 503 -11.89 27.67 -3.30
C TYR A 503 -11.61 26.43 -4.14
N HIS A 504 -11.07 25.39 -3.52
CA HIS A 504 -10.94 24.09 -4.16
C HIS A 504 -12.26 23.35 -4.01
N ILE A 505 -12.79 22.83 -5.10
CA ILE A 505 -14.11 22.21 -5.17
C ILE A 505 -14.02 20.84 -5.78
N ASP A 506 -14.87 19.93 -5.29
CA ASP A 506 -14.87 18.56 -5.76
C ASP A 506 -16.25 17.92 -5.56
N ASP A 507 -16.49 16.80 -6.24
CA ASP A 507 -17.60 15.90 -5.98
C ASP A 507 -18.98 16.59 -6.09
N ILE A 508 -19.14 17.45 -7.10
CA ILE A 508 -20.37 18.20 -7.34
C ILE A 508 -21.41 17.23 -7.88
N LYS A 509 -22.47 16.95 -7.12
CA LYS A 509 -23.48 15.95 -7.51
C LYS A 509 -24.84 16.15 -6.86
N PHE A 510 -25.88 15.65 -7.49
CA PHE A 510 -27.21 15.52 -6.90
C PHE A 510 -27.39 14.13 -6.29
N THR A 511 -27.75 14.07 -5.01
CA THR A 511 -28.08 12.82 -4.31
C THR A 511 -29.56 12.82 -3.90
N PRO A 512 -30.13 11.64 -3.60
CA PRO A 512 -31.43 11.57 -2.95
C PRO A 512 -31.41 12.29 -1.61
N LYS A 513 -32.55 12.89 -1.25
CA LYS A 513 -32.80 13.29 0.13
C LYS A 513 -33.03 12.03 0.96
N ASP A 514 -32.17 11.77 1.94
CA ASP A 514 -32.29 10.57 2.79
C ASP A 514 -33.49 10.67 3.75
N CYS A 515 -34.67 10.28 3.25
CA CYS A 515 -35.90 10.07 4.03
C CYS A 515 -36.42 8.62 3.90
N SER A 516 -35.54 7.65 3.65
CA SER A 516 -35.95 6.25 3.47
C SER A 516 -36.50 5.65 4.77
N ILE A 517 -37.43 4.69 4.62
CA ILE A 517 -37.94 3.88 5.74
C ILE A 517 -36.77 3.24 6.49
N ILE A 518 -36.79 3.30 7.81
CA ILE A 518 -35.91 2.52 8.67
C ILE A 518 -36.62 1.18 8.87
N VAL A 519 -35.92 0.09 8.58
CA VAL A 519 -36.39 -1.26 8.93
C VAL A 519 -35.58 -1.69 10.14
N GLU A 520 -36.22 -1.72 11.29
CA GLU A 520 -35.58 -1.93 12.58
C GLU A 520 -35.15 -3.40 12.75
N ASP A 521 -33.89 -3.62 13.14
CA ASP A 521 -33.42 -4.94 13.60
C ASP A 521 -33.63 -5.03 15.12
N CYS A 522 -34.68 -5.75 15.52
CA CYS A 522 -35.01 -5.93 16.94
C CYS A 522 -34.16 -7.00 17.65
N THR A 523 -33.13 -7.55 17.00
CA THR A 523 -32.25 -8.55 17.59
C THR A 523 -31.47 -7.98 18.77
N GLY A 524 -31.72 -8.51 19.97
CA GLY A 524 -30.98 -8.13 21.18
C GLY A 524 -31.44 -6.82 21.84
N VAL A 525 -32.55 -6.24 21.39
CA VAL A 525 -33.14 -5.05 22.02
C VAL A 525 -33.61 -5.40 23.44
N THR A 526 -33.12 -4.66 24.43
CA THR A 526 -33.57 -4.76 25.83
C THR A 526 -34.69 -3.75 26.10
N PRO A 527 -35.72 -4.12 26.89
CA PRO A 527 -36.82 -3.22 27.24
C PRO A 527 -36.34 -1.90 27.87
N ASP A 528 -36.74 -0.77 27.30
CA ASP A 528 -36.65 0.57 27.89
C ASP A 528 -38.03 1.01 28.37
N LEU A 529 -38.27 0.92 29.68
CA LEU A 529 -39.58 1.21 30.28
C LEU A 529 -39.99 2.70 30.21
N SER A 530 -39.10 3.59 29.76
CA SER A 530 -39.51 4.97 29.42
C SER A 530 -40.28 5.03 28.10
N ILE A 531 -40.08 4.05 27.21
CA ILE A 531 -40.79 3.90 25.95
C ILE A 531 -42.02 3.04 26.20
N ILE A 532 -43.19 3.60 25.93
CA ILE A 532 -44.46 2.87 26.01
C ILE A 532 -44.54 1.94 24.82
N SER A 533 -44.46 2.53 23.62
CA SER A 533 -44.25 1.78 22.39
C SER A 533 -43.71 2.66 21.27
N ASP A 534 -42.80 2.10 20.47
CA ASP A 534 -42.37 2.62 19.16
C ASP A 534 -42.96 1.80 17.99
N PHE A 535 -43.88 0.87 18.29
CA PHE A 535 -44.53 -0.04 17.33
C PHE A 535 -43.60 -0.92 16.48
N ASP A 536 -42.29 -0.89 16.75
CA ASP A 536 -41.27 -1.72 16.16
C ASP A 536 -40.66 -2.61 17.26
N CYS A 537 -39.53 -2.21 17.84
CA CYS A 537 -38.75 -3.05 18.74
C CYS A 537 -39.10 -2.89 20.23
N GLN A 538 -39.77 -1.80 20.63
CA GLN A 538 -40.18 -1.52 22.00
C GLN A 538 -41.72 -1.54 22.07
N GLN A 539 -42.27 -2.56 22.71
CA GLN A 539 -43.71 -2.70 23.00
C GLN A 539 -43.88 -3.07 24.48
N ASN A 540 -43.46 -2.16 25.36
CA ASN A 540 -43.25 -2.47 26.77
C ASN A 540 -44.56 -2.53 27.58
N PHE A 541 -45.62 -1.91 27.07
CA PHE A 541 -46.93 -1.90 27.72
C PHE A 541 -48.04 -2.24 26.72
N GLN A 542 -49.07 -2.90 27.22
CA GLN A 542 -50.22 -3.25 26.38
C GLN A 542 -51.03 -2.00 26.03
N LEU A 543 -51.13 -1.72 24.73
CA LEU A 543 -51.93 -0.64 24.17
C LEU A 543 -53.38 -1.13 23.99
N GLY A 544 -54.21 -0.81 24.97
CA GLY A 544 -55.65 -1.05 24.91
C GLY A 544 -56.15 -2.30 25.64
N GLY A 545 -57.45 -2.27 25.93
CA GLY A 545 -58.25 -3.42 26.38
C GLY A 545 -59.51 -3.54 25.53
N SER A 546 -60.06 -4.76 25.41
CA SER A 546 -61.24 -5.02 24.55
C SER A 546 -62.37 -4.01 24.87
N PRO A 547 -62.87 -3.23 23.88
CA PRO A 547 -62.72 -3.44 22.43
C PRO A 547 -61.60 -2.66 21.72
N GLY A 548 -60.86 -1.76 22.38
CA GLY A 548 -59.93 -0.81 21.74
C GLY A 548 -58.48 -1.29 21.70
N PHE A 549 -58.17 -2.30 20.87
CA PHE A 549 -56.79 -2.72 20.56
C PHE A 549 -56.18 -1.80 19.50
N VAL A 550 -54.90 -1.42 19.66
CA VAL A 550 -54.14 -0.68 18.63
C VAL A 550 -53.29 -1.67 17.84
N PRO A 551 -53.70 -2.11 16.64
CA PRO A 551 -52.86 -2.94 15.79
C PRO A 551 -51.59 -2.20 15.34
N VAL A 552 -50.51 -2.96 15.24
CA VAL A 552 -49.29 -2.55 14.53
C VAL A 552 -49.55 -2.72 13.03
N VAL A 553 -49.37 -1.64 12.26
CA VAL A 553 -49.52 -1.62 10.80
C VAL A 553 -48.28 -1.02 10.16
N ALA A 554 -48.06 -1.30 8.87
CA ALA A 554 -46.98 -0.65 8.13
C ALA A 554 -47.20 0.87 8.08
N ASN A 555 -46.16 1.66 8.27
CA ASN A 555 -46.25 3.11 8.28
C ASN A 555 -46.83 3.65 6.95
N PRO A 556 -48.04 4.24 6.95
CA PRO A 556 -48.70 4.66 5.72
C PRO A 556 -48.11 5.95 5.14
N ASN A 557 -47.23 6.64 5.87
CA ASN A 557 -46.64 7.90 5.47
C ASN A 557 -45.19 8.01 5.98
N VAL A 558 -44.30 7.19 5.44
CA VAL A 558 -42.86 7.28 5.69
C VAL A 558 -42.35 8.65 5.21
N SER A 559 -41.78 9.41 6.13
CA SER A 559 -41.23 10.74 5.87
C SER A 559 -40.06 11.02 6.80
N CYS A 560 -39.32 12.11 6.56
CA CYS A 560 -38.27 12.53 7.49
C CYS A 560 -38.80 12.85 8.91
N SER A 561 -40.09 13.17 9.07
CA SER A 561 -40.73 13.37 10.38
C SER A 561 -41.04 12.06 11.09
N ASN A 562 -41.27 10.98 10.34
CA ASN A 562 -41.41 9.64 10.89
C ASN A 562 -40.96 8.55 9.91
N ARG A 563 -39.80 7.96 10.20
CA ARG A 563 -39.13 7.00 9.32
C ARG A 563 -39.40 5.53 9.69
N SER A 564 -40.07 5.27 10.81
CA SER A 564 -40.32 3.94 11.36
C SER A 564 -41.01 3.03 10.35
N SER A 565 -40.66 1.74 10.35
CA SER A 565 -41.29 0.79 9.43
C SER A 565 -42.74 0.49 9.78
N ASN A 566 -43.05 0.44 11.07
CA ASN A 566 -44.39 0.18 11.57
C ASN A 566 -44.86 1.29 12.53
N VAL A 567 -46.17 1.39 12.69
CA VAL A 567 -46.84 2.37 13.54
C VAL A 567 -48.10 1.73 14.16
N GLY A 568 -48.64 2.35 15.20
CA GLY A 568 -49.93 1.98 15.76
C GLY A 568 -51.08 2.59 14.99
N GLU A 569 -52.16 1.85 14.81
CA GLU A 569 -53.40 2.35 14.20
C GLU A 569 -54.54 2.37 15.22
N TYR A 570 -55.01 3.55 15.62
CA TYR A 570 -56.17 3.72 16.49
C TYR A 570 -57.38 4.20 15.69
N THR A 571 -58.54 3.56 15.87
CA THR A 571 -59.80 3.96 15.24
C THR A 571 -60.77 4.49 16.30
N ASP A 572 -61.29 5.69 16.08
CA ASP A 572 -62.43 6.25 16.80
C ASP A 572 -63.69 5.96 15.98
N ASP A 573 -64.59 5.09 16.45
CA ASP A 573 -65.80 4.74 15.69
C ASP A 573 -66.91 5.79 15.78
N GLY A 574 -66.72 6.81 16.61
CA GLY A 574 -67.65 7.91 16.84
C GLY A 574 -68.92 7.55 17.61
N THR A 575 -69.02 6.32 18.14
CA THR A 575 -70.21 5.89 18.87
C THR A 575 -70.24 6.42 20.31
N ASN A 576 -69.09 6.79 20.87
CA ASN A 576 -68.97 7.36 22.20
C ASN A 576 -67.93 8.49 22.24
N ALA A 577 -68.34 9.65 22.75
CA ALA A 577 -67.51 10.84 22.78
C ALA A 577 -66.24 10.75 23.66
N TRP A 578 -66.07 9.64 24.38
CA TRP A 578 -64.95 9.39 25.26
C TRP A 578 -64.28 8.04 24.98
N ASP A 579 -64.36 7.59 23.73
CA ASP A 579 -63.54 6.49 23.27
C ASP A 579 -62.06 6.83 23.46
N ASN A 580 -61.32 5.85 23.95
CA ASN A 580 -59.96 6.07 24.42
C ASN A 580 -59.06 4.88 24.18
N LEU A 581 -57.77 5.20 24.17
CA LEU A 581 -56.67 4.27 24.30
C LEU A 581 -56.15 4.33 25.74
N ALA A 582 -56.47 3.30 26.52
CA ALA A 582 -55.95 3.14 27.88
C ALA A 582 -54.76 2.19 27.91
N ILE A 583 -53.69 2.62 28.59
CA ILE A 583 -52.45 1.87 28.79
C ILE A 583 -52.26 1.68 30.28
N ASP A 584 -52.28 0.43 30.75
CA ASP A 584 -52.09 0.08 32.15
C ASP A 584 -50.63 -0.32 32.39
N PHE A 585 -49.96 0.40 33.29
CA PHE A 585 -48.56 0.14 33.63
C PHE A 585 -48.41 -0.99 34.66
N GLY A 586 -49.52 -1.47 35.25
CA GLY A 586 -49.51 -2.49 36.31
C GLY A 586 -48.93 -2.02 37.64
N GLY A 587 -48.44 -0.77 37.71
CA GLY A 587 -47.81 -0.15 38.87
C GLY A 587 -47.79 1.37 38.72
N VAL A 588 -47.27 2.06 39.75
CA VAL A 588 -47.16 3.53 39.75
C VAL A 588 -46.16 3.97 38.70
N ILE A 589 -46.55 4.94 37.87
CA ILE A 589 -45.70 5.59 36.89
C ILE A 589 -44.74 6.54 37.64
N ASP A 590 -43.44 6.33 37.47
CA ASP A 590 -42.41 7.21 38.04
C ASP A 590 -42.16 8.42 37.13
N LEU A 591 -42.66 9.57 37.54
CA LEU A 591 -42.51 10.85 36.84
C LEU A 591 -41.40 11.73 37.44
N SER A 592 -40.52 11.17 38.29
CA SER A 592 -39.46 11.95 38.95
C SER A 592 -38.35 12.42 38.01
N VAL A 593 -38.17 11.74 36.88
CA VAL A 593 -37.16 12.04 35.86
C VAL A 593 -37.82 12.35 34.51
N ASN A 594 -38.67 11.45 34.03
CA ASN A 594 -39.36 11.58 32.76
C ASN A 594 -40.84 11.89 33.00
N SER A 595 -41.20 13.17 32.94
CA SER A 595 -42.56 13.64 33.24
C SER A 595 -43.32 14.20 32.05
N GLN A 596 -42.70 14.31 30.88
CA GLN A 596 -43.38 14.72 29.65
C GLN A 596 -43.75 13.51 28.81
N LEU A 597 -45.05 13.32 28.53
CA LEU A 597 -45.51 12.31 27.59
C LEU A 597 -45.35 12.84 26.16
N SER A 598 -44.58 12.15 25.32
CA SER A 598 -44.38 12.46 23.91
C SER A 598 -45.06 11.40 23.04
N ILE A 599 -45.68 11.82 21.94
CA ILE A 599 -46.32 10.94 20.96
C ILE A 599 -46.26 11.58 19.57
N LYS A 600 -45.90 10.81 18.54
CA LYS A 600 -46.10 11.21 17.15
C LYS A 600 -47.48 10.79 16.69
N ILE A 601 -48.18 11.67 15.99
CA ILE A 601 -49.51 11.41 15.45
C ILE A 601 -49.55 11.83 13.98
N HIS A 602 -50.09 10.97 13.12
CA HIS A 602 -50.52 11.27 11.77
C HIS A 602 -52.02 11.02 11.66
N SER A 603 -52.76 12.06 11.26
CA SER A 603 -54.21 11.99 11.07
C SER A 603 -54.63 12.77 9.83
N SER A 604 -55.73 12.37 9.21
CA SER A 604 -56.35 13.13 8.12
C SER A 604 -57.20 14.31 8.61
N LYS A 605 -57.43 14.42 9.93
CA LYS A 605 -58.28 15.43 10.54
C LYS A 605 -57.54 16.20 11.63
N THR A 606 -57.98 17.44 11.85
CA THR A 606 -57.62 18.21 13.04
C THR A 606 -58.74 18.07 14.07
N VAL A 607 -58.42 17.59 15.27
CA VAL A 607 -59.41 17.24 16.31
C VAL A 607 -58.87 17.56 17.72
N PRO A 608 -59.74 17.72 18.73
CA PRO A 608 -59.31 17.77 20.12
C PRO A 608 -58.57 16.50 20.52
N PHE A 609 -57.55 16.65 21.36
CA PHE A 609 -56.78 15.51 21.87
C PHE A 609 -56.54 15.69 23.36
N LEU A 610 -56.88 14.68 24.16
CA LEU A 610 -56.70 14.71 25.62
C LEU A 610 -55.75 13.60 26.04
N ALA A 611 -54.68 13.98 26.73
CA ALA A 611 -53.83 13.05 27.47
C ALA A 611 -54.19 13.10 28.95
N LYS A 612 -54.37 11.94 29.56
CA LYS A 612 -54.81 11.81 30.96
C LYS A 612 -53.98 10.77 31.71
N LEU A 613 -53.70 11.04 32.98
CA LEU A 613 -53.21 10.05 33.94
C LEU A 613 -54.32 9.62 34.89
N GLU A 614 -54.44 8.31 35.14
CA GLU A 614 -55.43 7.70 36.06
C GLU A 614 -54.80 6.64 36.98
N GLY A 615 -55.59 6.08 37.91
CA GLY A 615 -55.17 5.07 38.89
C GLY A 615 -54.76 5.64 40.24
N GLY A 616 -54.45 6.94 40.30
CA GLY A 616 -54.22 7.73 41.50
C GLY A 616 -55.00 9.05 41.46
N THR A 617 -54.35 10.15 41.84
CA THR A 617 -54.93 11.49 41.65
C THR A 617 -54.83 11.89 40.17
N ALA A 618 -55.97 11.84 39.48
CA ALA A 618 -56.05 12.06 38.04
C ALA A 618 -55.58 13.46 37.62
N VAL A 619 -54.93 13.52 36.46
CA VAL A 619 -54.48 14.77 35.81
C VAL A 619 -54.82 14.70 34.33
N GLU A 620 -55.41 15.78 33.80
CA GLU A 620 -55.90 15.89 32.42
C GLU A 620 -55.24 17.08 31.74
N ILE A 621 -54.67 16.87 30.55
CA ILE A 621 -54.04 17.93 29.75
C ILE A 621 -54.62 17.89 28.34
N TRP A 622 -55.33 18.96 27.99
CA TRP A 622 -55.91 19.16 26.67
C TRP A 622 -54.88 19.70 25.69
N GLY A 623 -54.91 19.17 24.47
CA GLY A 623 -54.25 19.68 23.28
C GLY A 623 -55.16 19.53 22.06
N ASN A 624 -54.60 19.73 20.88
CA ASN A 624 -55.27 19.48 19.61
C ASN A 624 -54.31 18.74 18.68
N ILE A 625 -54.83 17.75 17.95
CA ILE A 625 -54.21 17.34 16.69
C ILE A 625 -54.55 18.44 15.70
N ASP A 626 -53.56 19.25 15.36
CA ASP A 626 -53.70 20.53 14.65
C ASP A 626 -53.03 20.52 13.26
N VAL A 627 -52.42 19.40 12.87
CA VAL A 627 -51.84 19.18 11.54
C VAL A 627 -52.48 17.95 10.93
N ALA A 628 -53.07 18.12 9.74
CA ALA A 628 -53.67 17.04 8.97
C ALA A 628 -52.75 16.62 7.83
N GLY A 629 -52.65 15.31 7.59
CA GLY A 629 -51.91 14.69 6.48
C GLY A 629 -50.42 14.48 6.71
N GLU A 630 -49.85 15.00 7.80
CA GLU A 630 -48.42 14.93 8.11
C GLU A 630 -48.19 14.39 9.53
N TRP A 631 -47.02 13.79 9.77
CA TRP A 631 -46.60 13.39 11.11
C TRP A 631 -46.21 14.60 11.94
N LYS A 632 -46.72 14.68 13.16
CA LYS A 632 -46.33 15.71 14.14
C LYS A 632 -46.12 15.09 15.53
N ASN A 633 -45.10 15.59 16.23
CA ASN A 633 -44.85 15.24 17.63
C ASN A 633 -45.68 16.14 18.56
N TYR A 634 -46.33 15.53 19.54
CA TYR A 634 -47.13 16.16 20.57
C TYR A 634 -46.57 15.81 21.94
N THR A 635 -46.49 16.79 22.83
CA THR A 635 -45.90 16.62 24.16
C THR A 635 -46.79 17.19 25.25
N PHE A 636 -46.95 16.46 26.35
CA PHE A 636 -47.82 16.80 27.49
C PHE A 636 -47.03 16.74 28.79
N ASP A 637 -46.96 17.87 29.51
CA ASP A 637 -46.17 17.98 30.75
C ASP A 637 -46.95 17.55 32.00
N PHE A 638 -46.65 16.35 32.48
CA PHE A 638 -47.20 15.79 33.72
C PHE A 638 -46.29 16.00 34.94
N SER A 639 -45.34 16.95 34.92
CA SER A 639 -44.46 17.21 36.07
C SER A 639 -45.22 17.53 37.36
N ALA A 640 -46.39 18.16 37.25
CA ALA A 640 -47.27 18.43 38.39
C ALA A 640 -47.96 17.18 38.96
N ALA A 641 -47.90 16.05 38.26
CA ALA A 641 -48.48 14.77 38.67
C ALA A 641 -47.48 13.86 39.42
N THR A 642 -46.24 14.29 39.63
CA THR A 642 -45.23 13.51 40.35
C THR A 642 -45.69 13.19 41.77
N GLY A 643 -45.70 11.90 42.11
CA GLY A 643 -46.17 11.40 43.42
C GLY A 643 -47.68 11.21 43.53
N ASN A 644 -48.47 11.46 42.47
CA ASN A 644 -49.92 11.27 42.51
C ASN A 644 -50.37 9.80 42.51
N GLY A 645 -49.45 8.84 42.36
CA GLY A 645 -49.77 7.41 42.38
C GLY A 645 -50.51 6.90 41.15
N ASN A 646 -50.46 7.62 40.03
CA ASN A 646 -51.11 7.22 38.78
C ASN A 646 -50.46 5.95 38.20
N THR A 647 -51.27 5.07 37.64
CA THR A 647 -50.87 3.77 37.08
C THR A 647 -51.28 3.58 35.63
N LYS A 648 -51.98 4.56 35.03
CA LYS A 648 -52.48 4.48 33.66
C LYS A 648 -52.24 5.77 32.89
N VAL A 649 -51.97 5.63 31.60
CA VAL A 649 -52.09 6.70 30.60
C VAL A 649 -53.36 6.43 29.81
N VAL A 650 -54.19 7.45 29.60
CA VAL A 650 -55.42 7.37 28.82
C VAL A 650 -55.42 8.50 27.78
N LEU A 651 -55.51 8.13 26.50
CA LEU A 651 -55.49 9.05 25.37
C LEU A 651 -56.85 9.07 24.70
N PHE A 652 -57.41 10.26 24.49
CA PHE A 652 -58.69 10.45 23.81
C PHE A 652 -58.46 11.22 22.51
N PHE A 653 -58.45 10.49 21.40
CA PHE A 653 -58.46 11.07 20.06
C PHE A 653 -59.87 11.57 19.79
N ASN A 654 -60.00 12.81 19.31
CA ASN A 654 -61.30 13.49 19.15
C ASN A 654 -62.13 13.61 20.46
N GLY A 655 -61.44 13.74 21.59
CA GLY A 655 -62.06 13.72 22.91
C GLY A 655 -63.20 14.74 23.08
N GLY A 656 -64.33 14.27 23.60
CA GLY A 656 -65.54 15.06 23.85
C GLY A 656 -66.43 15.28 22.63
N GLN A 657 -66.09 14.74 21.45
CA GLN A 657 -66.90 14.82 20.24
C GLN A 657 -67.55 13.48 19.91
N SER A 658 -68.79 13.50 19.42
CA SER A 658 -69.53 12.30 18.96
C SER A 658 -69.77 12.33 17.44
N ASP A 659 -68.81 12.92 16.72
CA ASP A 659 -68.85 13.13 15.27
C ASP A 659 -67.78 12.31 14.53
N GLY A 660 -67.11 11.40 15.25
CA GLY A 660 -66.24 10.38 14.67
C GLY A 660 -67.01 9.40 13.77
N THR A 661 -66.28 8.63 13.01
CA THR A 661 -66.79 7.57 12.12
C THR A 661 -65.82 6.41 12.15
N ALA A 662 -66.27 5.18 11.89
CA ALA A 662 -65.39 4.01 11.81
C ALA A 662 -64.25 4.09 10.76
N THR A 663 -64.14 5.19 10.01
CA THR A 663 -63.04 5.52 9.10
C THR A 663 -62.06 6.55 9.65
N ASP A 664 -62.29 7.06 10.87
CA ASP A 664 -61.44 8.04 11.53
C ASP A 664 -60.30 7.33 12.24
N THR A 665 -59.21 7.22 11.49
CA THR A 665 -57.99 6.55 11.89
C THR A 665 -56.91 7.56 12.29
N TYR A 666 -56.23 7.26 13.39
CA TYR A 666 -55.08 7.99 13.91
C TYR A 666 -53.90 7.03 13.95
N HIS A 667 -52.86 7.33 13.17
CA HIS A 667 -51.61 6.60 13.25
C HIS A 667 -50.74 7.22 14.33
N ILE A 668 -50.20 6.39 15.21
CA ILE A 668 -49.42 6.82 16.36
C ILE A 668 -48.08 6.11 16.40
N ASP A 669 -47.08 6.82 16.90
CA ASP A 669 -45.74 6.28 17.00
C ASP A 669 -44.93 6.98 18.11
N ASP A 670 -43.78 6.42 18.47
CA ASP A 670 -42.82 7.01 19.40
C ASP A 670 -43.43 7.42 20.75
N LEU A 671 -44.39 6.63 21.26
CA LEU A 671 -45.10 6.93 22.50
C LEU A 671 -44.19 6.64 23.70
N LYS A 672 -43.79 7.68 24.44
CA LYS A 672 -42.81 7.56 25.54
C LYS A 672 -42.87 8.71 26.53
N PHE A 673 -42.33 8.50 27.73
CA PHE A 673 -42.03 9.56 28.67
C PHE A 673 -40.60 10.07 28.44
N VAL A 674 -40.44 11.39 28.32
CA VAL A 674 -39.17 12.09 28.17
C VAL A 674 -38.95 13.09 29.30
N THR A 675 -37.71 13.55 29.45
CA THR A 675 -37.35 14.64 30.35
C THR A 675 -38.03 15.95 29.93
N PRO A 676 -38.35 16.85 30.88
CA PRO A 676 -38.96 18.14 30.57
C PRO A 676 -38.17 19.07 29.63
#